data_AF-A0A2T3HSB4-F1
#
_entry.id   AF-A0A2T3HSB4-F1
#
_cell.length_a   1.000
_cell.length_b   1.000
_cell.length_c   1.000
_cell.angle_alpha   90.00
_cell.angle_beta   90.00
_cell.angle_gamma   90.00
#
_symmetry.space_group_name_H-M   'P 1'
#
loop_
_entity.id
_entity.type
_entity.pdbx_description
1 polymer ?
#
loop_
_entity_poly.entity_id
_entity_poly.type
_entity_poly.pdbx_seq_one_letter_code
_entity_poly.pdbx_strand_id
1 'polypeptide(L)'
;VNKHFGNYDYGNGCLIEYYPRGVIGNNGIQHVVTESASCAVNSFDTQLQHLSKAQTINAESLGLDTLAISAIERFQDKLYITQDTSPGFISVVDINTFEVITRIEGIETAKGFQAYQRINDISIHDGLLYVSSLSSNRVDIFDINNDHQQVLSLGSGTGSWSGNNGLVHAQGVVANHDYVFVADSMSRISVYRQQDLTTDNPQFAKRHGFLAFEGKYTHRKVQMHIIDQYLMVSTADRNYFIYDLAKLEQAIEQGVDLAPEKRVDNKVQKIDIADNVMTVTFNNRIEWHKTDEFVKNGFELLTPIKTLTSLNGKAVSTLKDVHFSNDELITATDNHITLNQVLTPQVEFTADTQLPTSTIEFDALMPASVTQVLTNDEAHEVLVNRELRSVNINSLVKTELFDDHTVKITNYAAKELRDISPELKLNGVNKWFSLGTIDRLPAYAQITLPLSAFAPDFRFNSANRDGVFDLSELFNSNVELKGLFEHRFSSQSDTFAQTLARLKPTWEIRFAANSTGKWRAMNGLYAREWLIIMTNFAHLVSSDEFKHVWFNFKDIMGYDMHGTAGAVSEPNGYFTANDYDHYYHSMLARDYVNVGITAMGGGLGGQGITGVDTWMFYTHYYGQWGIIAHEFGHGFDGKKTYHHNTSFANGGNGWQPLMTMLANYHIRKGDMPYMDEDINGFYKPENSQYHYVGVAQNKRKHRSADHMY
;
A
#
# COMPACT_ATOMS: atom_id res chain seq x y z
N VAL A 1 5.96 13.73 33.97
CA VAL A 1 6.24 14.99 34.73
C VAL A 1 5.97 14.72 36.21
N ASN A 2 6.95 15.00 37.08
CA ASN A 2 7.06 14.77 38.55
C ASN A 2 6.77 13.36 39.11
N LYS A 3 7.83 12.70 39.62
CA LYS A 3 7.79 11.40 40.34
C LYS A 3 7.09 11.48 41.72
N HIS A 4 6.99 12.68 42.29
CA HIS A 4 6.38 12.90 43.60
C HIS A 4 5.43 14.09 43.57
N PHE A 5 4.20 13.88 44.07
CA PHE A 5 3.23 14.94 44.33
C PHE A 5 2.64 14.73 45.73
N GLY A 6 2.92 15.66 46.66
CA GLY A 6 2.58 15.49 48.07
C GLY A 6 3.33 14.33 48.73
N ASN A 7 2.62 13.52 49.53
CA ASN A 7 3.19 12.39 50.29
C ASN A 7 3.07 11.03 49.57
N TYR A 8 2.78 11.01 48.27
CA TYR A 8 2.62 9.78 47.48
C TYR A 8 3.69 9.68 46.38
N ASP A 9 4.30 8.50 46.28
CA ASP A 9 5.20 8.07 45.20
C ASP A 9 4.38 7.27 44.18
N TYR A 10 4.27 7.79 42.96
CA TYR A 10 3.45 7.22 41.88
C TYR A 10 4.26 6.36 40.90
N GLY A 11 5.54 6.09 41.17
CA GLY A 11 6.39 5.28 40.29
C GLY A 11 6.46 5.82 38.85
N ASN A 12 6.47 4.93 37.85
CA ASN A 12 6.57 5.27 36.42
C ASN A 12 5.28 5.83 35.79
N GLY A 13 4.31 6.31 36.58
CA GLY A 13 3.04 6.82 36.09
C GLY A 13 3.09 8.32 35.74
N CYS A 14 2.68 8.68 34.52
CA CYS A 14 2.37 10.06 34.15
C CYS A 14 0.92 10.40 34.52
N LEU A 15 0.71 11.54 35.20
CA LEU A 15 -0.59 12.17 35.39
C LEU A 15 -0.83 13.20 34.28
N ILE A 16 -1.99 13.20 33.63
CA ILE A 16 -2.53 14.38 32.97
C ILE A 16 -3.94 14.63 33.51
N GLU A 17 -4.10 15.71 34.26
CA GLU A 17 -5.39 16.30 34.57
C GLU A 17 -5.69 17.34 33.46
N TYR A 18 -6.72 17.12 32.64
CA TYR A 18 -7.19 18.10 31.66
C TYR A 18 -8.69 18.36 31.87
N TYR A 19 -9.07 19.62 32.12
CA TYR A 19 -10.46 20.06 32.24
C TYR A 19 -10.72 21.29 31.37
N PRO A 20 -11.64 21.19 30.39
CA PRO A 20 -12.40 22.36 29.97
C PRO A 20 -13.92 22.20 30.13
N ARG A 21 -14.45 21.03 30.51
CA ARG A 21 -15.91 20.75 30.54
C ARG A 21 -16.42 19.87 31.69
N GLY A 22 -15.78 19.89 32.86
CA GLY A 22 -16.32 19.26 34.06
C GLY A 22 -17.15 20.25 34.88
N VAL A 23 -18.35 19.86 35.32
CA VAL A 23 -19.18 20.71 36.18
C VAL A 23 -18.67 20.63 37.61
N ILE A 24 -18.25 21.76 38.18
CA ILE A 24 -18.05 21.90 39.63
C ILE A 24 -19.43 22.20 40.26
N GLY A 25 -20.01 21.21 40.92
CA GLY A 25 -21.20 21.41 41.75
C GLY A 25 -20.83 21.93 43.14
N ASN A 26 -21.80 22.48 43.87
CA ASN A 26 -21.62 23.06 45.21
C ASN A 26 -21.05 22.08 46.28
N ASN A 27 -20.92 20.79 45.97
CA ASN A 27 -20.41 19.75 46.86
C ASN A 27 -19.10 19.08 46.35
N GLY A 28 -18.42 19.67 45.37
CA GLY A 28 -17.12 19.17 44.84
C GLY A 28 -17.19 18.56 43.44
N ILE A 29 -16.06 18.01 42.99
CA ILE A 29 -15.84 17.43 41.66
C ILE A 29 -16.74 16.20 41.48
N GLN A 30 -17.66 16.22 40.51
CA GLN A 30 -18.63 15.13 40.29
C GLN A 30 -18.29 14.18 39.13
N HIS A 31 -17.33 14.51 38.26
CA HIS A 31 -16.90 13.58 37.19
C HIS A 31 -15.48 13.86 36.72
N VAL A 32 -14.59 12.86 36.88
CA VAL A 32 -13.23 12.84 36.32
C VAL A 32 -13.26 11.90 35.12
N VAL A 33 -12.78 12.36 33.96
CA VAL A 33 -12.48 11.47 32.83
C VAL A 33 -10.99 11.17 32.89
N THR A 34 -10.64 9.93 33.25
CA THR A 34 -9.27 9.44 33.16
C THR A 34 -8.96 9.04 31.72
N GLU A 35 -8.08 9.79 31.06
CA GLU A 35 -7.49 9.39 29.77
C GLU A 35 -6.26 8.52 30.04
N SER A 36 -6.35 7.21 29.79
CA SER A 36 -5.23 6.28 29.94
C SER A 36 -4.37 6.16 28.68
N ALA A 37 -4.73 6.82 27.57
CA ALA A 37 -4.00 6.74 26.31
C ALA A 37 -2.58 7.32 26.40
N SER A 38 -2.38 8.35 27.25
CA SER A 38 -1.04 8.92 27.51
C SER A 38 -0.14 8.04 28.38
N CYS A 39 -0.62 6.90 28.88
CA CYS A 39 0.18 5.96 29.68
C CYS A 39 0.95 4.93 28.81
N ALA A 40 0.74 4.94 27.49
CA ALA A 40 1.31 3.97 26.55
C ALA A 40 2.51 4.50 25.72
N VAL A 41 3.12 5.64 26.09
CA VAL A 41 4.16 6.33 25.28
C VAL A 41 5.37 5.43 24.94
N ASN A 42 5.60 4.37 25.73
CA ASN A 42 6.68 3.38 25.54
C ASN A 42 6.17 1.93 25.42
N SER A 43 4.86 1.71 25.27
CA SER A 43 4.27 0.38 25.12
C SER A 43 3.87 0.18 23.66
N PHE A 44 4.75 -0.46 22.90
CA PHE A 44 4.48 -0.90 21.53
C PHE A 44 4.96 -2.34 21.36
N ASP A 45 4.45 -3.02 20.35
CA ASP A 45 4.88 -4.38 20.05
C ASP A 45 6.35 -4.38 19.62
N THR A 46 7.18 -5.09 20.35
CA THR A 46 8.61 -5.24 20.06
C THR A 46 8.88 -6.36 19.06
N GLN A 47 7.85 -7.14 18.69
CA GLN A 47 7.93 -8.28 17.78
C GLN A 47 7.12 -8.01 16.51
N LEU A 48 7.75 -7.33 15.56
CA LEU A 48 7.08 -6.93 14.32
C LEU A 48 7.35 -7.96 13.22
N GLN A 49 6.28 -8.55 12.69
CA GLN A 49 6.40 -9.52 11.60
C GLN A 49 6.54 -8.84 10.24
N HIS A 50 7.70 -9.03 9.62
CA HIS A 50 8.03 -8.53 8.29
C HIS A 50 8.24 -9.68 7.30
N LEU A 51 8.23 -9.37 6.00
CA LEU A 51 8.62 -10.32 4.97
C LEU A 51 10.10 -10.13 4.64
N SER A 52 10.80 -11.24 4.42
CA SER A 52 12.14 -11.23 3.87
C SER A 52 12.12 -10.67 2.45
N LYS A 53 13.30 -10.29 1.96
CA LYS A 53 13.52 -10.11 0.52
C LYS A 53 13.14 -11.39 -0.22
N ALA A 54 12.51 -11.21 -1.37
CA ALA A 54 12.04 -12.34 -2.17
C ALA A 54 13.21 -13.08 -2.82
N GLN A 55 13.17 -14.40 -2.72
CA GLN A 55 13.85 -15.28 -3.67
C GLN A 55 12.90 -15.52 -4.84
N THR A 56 13.42 -15.50 -6.07
CA THR A 56 12.58 -15.52 -7.28
C THR A 56 12.93 -16.70 -8.17
N ILE A 57 11.90 -17.44 -8.60
CA ILE A 57 11.99 -18.47 -9.65
C ILE A 57 11.32 -17.88 -10.90
N ASN A 58 12.03 -17.91 -12.03
CA ASN A 58 11.51 -17.44 -13.32
C ASN A 58 11.46 -18.59 -14.35
N ALA A 59 10.99 -18.30 -15.57
CA ALA A 59 10.89 -19.31 -16.63
C ALA A 59 12.26 -19.95 -16.94
N GLU A 60 13.31 -19.14 -17.04
CA GLU A 60 14.67 -19.59 -17.35
C GLU A 60 15.21 -20.54 -16.27
N SER A 61 14.97 -20.26 -14.98
CA SER A 61 15.32 -21.14 -13.86
C SER A 61 14.68 -22.53 -13.98
N LEU A 62 13.51 -22.62 -14.60
CA LEU A 62 12.80 -23.88 -14.83
C LEU A 62 13.14 -24.51 -16.19
N GLY A 63 14.02 -23.89 -16.99
CA GLY A 63 14.33 -24.30 -18.36
C GLY A 63 13.15 -24.12 -19.31
N LEU A 64 12.39 -23.02 -19.17
CA LEU A 64 11.20 -22.68 -19.96
C LEU A 64 11.32 -21.29 -20.59
N ASP A 65 10.64 -21.08 -21.73
CA ASP A 65 10.58 -19.77 -22.38
C ASP A 65 9.63 -18.81 -21.65
N THR A 66 8.51 -19.35 -21.13
CA THR A 66 7.47 -18.59 -20.41
C THR A 66 6.85 -19.46 -19.31
N LEU A 67 6.28 -18.81 -18.30
CA LEU A 67 5.52 -19.49 -17.24
C LEU A 67 4.03 -19.52 -17.61
N ALA A 68 3.39 -20.65 -17.38
CA ALA A 68 1.95 -20.84 -17.50
C ALA A 68 1.39 -21.43 -16.20
N ILE A 69 1.73 -20.82 -15.07
CA ILE A 69 1.42 -21.39 -13.76
C ILE A 69 -0.08 -21.39 -13.52
N SER A 70 -0.63 -22.58 -13.24
CA SER A 70 -2.01 -22.71 -12.79
C SER A 70 -2.11 -22.95 -11.30
N ALA A 71 -1.19 -23.67 -10.65
CA ALA A 71 -1.23 -23.97 -9.22
C ALA A 71 0.18 -24.27 -8.66
N ILE A 72 0.35 -24.09 -7.35
CA ILE A 72 1.57 -24.43 -6.62
C ILE A 72 1.23 -25.18 -5.32
N GLU A 73 2.06 -26.17 -4.96
CA GLU A 73 1.94 -26.89 -3.69
C GLU A 73 3.32 -27.22 -3.14
N ARG A 74 3.46 -27.30 -1.81
CA ARG A 74 4.71 -27.68 -1.15
C ARG A 74 4.56 -29.00 -0.43
N PHE A 75 5.58 -29.85 -0.55
CA PHE A 75 5.75 -31.00 0.32
C PHE A 75 7.21 -31.13 0.72
N GLN A 76 7.49 -31.00 2.01
CA GLN A 76 8.86 -30.95 2.54
C GLN A 76 9.67 -29.84 1.84
N ASP A 77 10.84 -30.17 1.31
CA ASP A 77 11.72 -29.25 0.58
C ASP A 77 11.43 -29.20 -0.93
N LYS A 78 10.31 -29.78 -1.38
CA LYS A 78 9.91 -29.81 -2.78
C LYS A 78 8.74 -28.87 -3.05
N LEU A 79 8.88 -28.03 -4.07
CA LEU A 79 7.83 -27.19 -4.62
C LEU A 79 7.32 -27.79 -5.93
N TYR A 80 6.01 -28.00 -6.01
CA TYR A 80 5.30 -28.51 -7.17
C TYR A 80 4.68 -27.34 -7.90
N ILE A 81 5.07 -27.14 -9.16
CA ILE A 81 4.66 -25.98 -9.95
C ILE A 81 4.01 -26.51 -11.23
N THR A 82 2.71 -26.28 -11.40
CA THR A 82 2.04 -26.68 -12.64
C THR A 82 2.41 -25.74 -13.79
N GLN A 83 2.41 -26.29 -15.00
CA GLN A 83 2.51 -25.55 -16.25
C GLN A 83 1.32 -25.94 -17.13
N ASP A 84 0.39 -25.01 -17.25
CA ASP A 84 -0.86 -25.14 -17.98
C ASP A 84 -0.67 -24.85 -19.48
N THR A 85 0.21 -25.64 -20.07
CA THR A 85 0.48 -25.67 -21.51
C THR A 85 -0.18 -26.89 -22.15
N SER A 86 0.01 -27.09 -23.46
CA SER A 86 -0.38 -28.31 -24.17
C SER A 86 0.82 -28.85 -24.96
N PRO A 87 1.52 -29.89 -24.48
CA PRO A 87 1.20 -30.69 -23.28
C PRO A 87 1.43 -29.90 -21.98
N GLY A 88 0.67 -30.24 -20.94
CA GLY A 88 0.86 -29.70 -19.59
C GLY A 88 1.81 -30.58 -18.77
N PHE A 89 2.42 -30.04 -17.71
CA PHE A 89 3.31 -30.79 -16.83
C PHE A 89 3.47 -30.11 -15.48
N ILE A 90 4.06 -30.79 -14.51
CA ILE A 90 4.41 -30.25 -13.19
C ILE A 90 5.93 -30.26 -13.05
N SER A 91 6.55 -29.11 -12.81
CA SER A 91 7.95 -29.04 -12.39
C SER A 91 8.03 -29.29 -10.89
N VAL A 92 8.85 -30.27 -10.48
CA VAL A 92 9.18 -30.51 -9.08
C VAL A 92 10.55 -29.90 -8.82
N VAL A 93 10.61 -28.92 -7.93
CA VAL A 93 11.78 -28.07 -7.70
C VAL A 93 12.24 -28.23 -6.25
N ASP A 94 13.55 -28.31 -6.04
CA ASP A 94 14.12 -28.19 -4.70
C ASP A 94 14.04 -26.73 -4.25
N ILE A 95 13.39 -26.46 -3.13
CA ILE A 95 13.13 -25.09 -2.67
C ILE A 95 14.40 -24.37 -2.18
N ASN A 96 15.46 -25.11 -1.84
CA ASN A 96 16.70 -24.56 -1.32
C ASN A 96 17.70 -24.24 -2.45
N THR A 97 17.70 -25.01 -3.54
CA THR A 97 18.61 -24.81 -4.69
C THR A 97 17.95 -24.22 -5.92
N PHE A 98 16.61 -24.27 -6.00
CA PHE A 98 15.80 -23.95 -7.18
C PHE A 98 16.09 -24.82 -8.41
N GLU A 99 16.76 -25.96 -8.22
CA GLU A 99 16.98 -26.92 -9.30
C GLU A 99 15.73 -27.76 -9.55
N VAL A 100 15.44 -28.01 -10.82
CA VAL A 100 14.36 -28.93 -11.22
C VAL A 100 14.82 -30.35 -10.95
N ILE A 101 14.17 -31.02 -9.99
CA ILE A 101 14.42 -32.41 -9.61
C ILE A 101 13.86 -33.34 -10.69
N THR A 102 12.60 -33.14 -11.07
CA THR A 102 11.90 -33.97 -12.06
C THR A 102 10.70 -33.23 -12.63
N ARG A 103 10.05 -33.82 -13.66
CA ARG A 103 8.79 -33.36 -14.22
C ARG A 103 7.75 -34.48 -14.24
N ILE A 104 6.53 -34.17 -13.83
CA ILE A 104 5.38 -35.07 -13.94
C ILE A 104 4.57 -34.65 -15.17
N GLU A 105 4.65 -35.45 -16.22
CA GLU A 105 4.12 -35.11 -17.55
C GLU A 105 2.83 -35.86 -17.91
N GLY A 106 2.46 -36.88 -17.12
CA GLY A 106 1.30 -37.71 -17.38
C GLY A 106 1.34 -39.00 -16.56
N ILE A 107 0.66 -40.03 -17.07
CA ILE A 107 0.57 -41.34 -16.44
C ILE A 107 0.87 -42.46 -17.44
N GLU A 108 1.31 -43.60 -16.91
CA GLU A 108 1.38 -44.82 -17.70
C GLU A 108 0.05 -45.58 -17.63
N THR A 109 -0.38 -46.11 -18.77
CA THR A 109 -1.63 -46.89 -18.85
C THR A 109 -1.40 -48.14 -19.68
N ALA A 110 -2.37 -49.07 -19.67
CA ALA A 110 -2.34 -50.22 -20.57
C ALA A 110 -2.32 -49.84 -22.07
N LYS A 111 -2.63 -48.57 -22.41
CA LYS A 111 -2.57 -48.02 -23.77
C LYS A 111 -1.26 -47.26 -24.06
N GLY A 112 -0.29 -47.33 -23.14
CA GLY A 112 0.94 -46.54 -23.14
C GLY A 112 0.80 -45.19 -22.43
N PHE A 113 1.88 -44.42 -22.45
CA PHE A 113 1.98 -43.12 -21.80
C PHE A 113 0.91 -42.13 -22.27
N GLN A 114 0.22 -41.51 -21.31
CA GLN A 114 -0.83 -40.52 -21.54
C GLN A 114 -0.43 -39.17 -20.93
N ALA A 115 0.19 -38.33 -21.75
CA ALA A 115 0.57 -36.98 -21.37
C ALA A 115 -0.63 -36.13 -20.92
N TYR A 116 -0.40 -35.17 -20.02
CA TYR A 116 -1.41 -34.18 -19.70
C TYR A 116 -1.62 -33.24 -20.89
N GLN A 117 -2.89 -32.98 -21.21
CA GLN A 117 -3.19 -31.96 -22.19
C GLN A 117 -3.16 -30.56 -21.58
N ARG A 118 -3.69 -30.41 -20.37
CA ARG A 118 -3.73 -29.17 -19.57
C ARG A 118 -3.84 -29.51 -18.09
N ILE A 119 -3.18 -28.75 -17.22
CA ILE A 119 -3.23 -28.96 -15.76
C ILE A 119 -3.84 -27.74 -15.12
N ASN A 120 -4.86 -27.95 -14.31
CA ASN A 120 -5.67 -26.88 -13.77
C ASN A 120 -5.36 -26.63 -12.29
N ASP A 121 -5.18 -27.70 -11.53
CA ASP A 121 -5.03 -27.62 -10.08
C ASP A 121 -4.26 -28.82 -9.56
N ILE A 122 -3.62 -28.66 -8.42
CA ILE A 122 -2.99 -29.73 -7.65
C ILE A 122 -3.33 -29.56 -6.18
N SER A 123 -3.39 -30.67 -5.44
CA SER A 123 -3.52 -30.65 -3.98
C SER A 123 -2.69 -31.77 -3.38
N ILE A 124 -2.16 -31.58 -2.17
CA ILE A 124 -1.42 -32.62 -1.45
C ILE A 124 -2.15 -32.97 -0.16
N HIS A 125 -2.33 -34.28 0.09
CA HIS A 125 -2.90 -34.79 1.33
C HIS A 125 -2.29 -36.15 1.67
N ASP A 126 -1.88 -36.34 2.93
CA ASP A 126 -1.30 -37.60 3.44
C ASP A 126 -0.20 -38.21 2.55
N GLY A 127 0.66 -37.36 1.97
CA GLY A 127 1.75 -37.80 1.10
C GLY A 127 1.30 -38.30 -0.28
N LEU A 128 0.09 -37.95 -0.70
CA LEU A 128 -0.42 -38.16 -2.05
C LEU A 128 -0.60 -36.81 -2.76
N LEU A 129 -0.11 -36.72 -3.99
CA LEU A 129 -0.34 -35.60 -4.90
C LEU A 129 -1.52 -35.93 -5.81
N TYR A 130 -2.55 -35.09 -5.78
CA TYR A 130 -3.71 -35.17 -6.64
C TYR A 130 -3.59 -34.11 -7.74
N VAL A 131 -3.72 -34.53 -9.01
CA VAL A 131 -3.51 -33.67 -10.18
C VAL A 131 -4.78 -33.56 -10.99
N SER A 132 -5.42 -32.38 -10.97
CA SER A 132 -6.61 -32.11 -11.80
C SER A 132 -6.21 -31.71 -13.21
N SER A 133 -6.47 -32.58 -14.17
CA SER A 133 -6.18 -32.32 -15.58
C SER A 133 -7.45 -31.97 -16.36
N LEU A 134 -7.53 -30.71 -16.78
CA LEU A 134 -8.69 -30.13 -17.47
C LEU A 134 -8.99 -30.86 -18.78
N SER A 135 -8.10 -30.84 -19.76
CA SER A 135 -8.43 -31.42 -21.07
C SER A 135 -8.21 -32.94 -21.16
N SER A 136 -7.59 -33.53 -20.12
CA SER A 136 -7.48 -34.99 -19.99
C SER A 136 -8.65 -35.63 -19.25
N ASN A 137 -9.59 -34.84 -18.69
CA ASN A 137 -10.84 -35.34 -18.09
C ASN A 137 -10.63 -36.38 -16.98
N ARG A 138 -9.62 -36.17 -16.13
CA ARG A 138 -9.25 -37.09 -15.04
C ARG A 138 -8.53 -36.36 -13.91
N VAL A 139 -8.48 -37.02 -12.75
CA VAL A 139 -7.59 -36.63 -11.64
C VAL A 139 -6.62 -37.76 -11.39
N ASP A 140 -5.33 -37.50 -11.53
CA ASP A 140 -4.27 -38.51 -11.34
C ASP A 140 -3.68 -38.38 -9.93
N ILE A 141 -3.39 -39.51 -9.28
CA ILE A 141 -2.93 -39.58 -7.89
C ILE A 141 -1.56 -40.24 -7.86
N PHE A 142 -0.58 -39.58 -7.23
CA PHE A 142 0.80 -40.07 -7.10
C PHE A 142 1.21 -40.14 -5.64
N ASP A 143 1.93 -41.19 -5.26
CA ASP A 143 2.61 -41.29 -3.98
C ASP A 143 3.93 -40.50 -4.06
N ILE A 144 3.95 -39.35 -3.39
CA ILE A 144 5.12 -38.46 -3.41
C ILE A 144 6.19 -38.83 -2.37
N ASN A 145 5.90 -39.80 -1.50
CA ASN A 145 6.92 -40.44 -0.66
C ASN A 145 7.68 -41.55 -1.40
N ASN A 146 7.12 -42.07 -2.49
CA ASN A 146 7.70 -43.16 -3.27
C ASN A 146 7.96 -42.76 -4.73
N ASP A 147 8.84 -41.76 -4.92
CA ASP A 147 9.31 -41.27 -6.23
C ASP A 147 8.18 -41.00 -7.25
N HIS A 148 7.08 -40.39 -6.77
CA HIS A 148 5.91 -40.05 -7.59
C HIS A 148 5.31 -41.27 -8.29
N GLN A 149 5.30 -42.44 -7.64
CA GLN A 149 4.64 -43.63 -8.17
C GLN A 149 3.15 -43.36 -8.35
N GLN A 150 2.62 -43.66 -9.54
CA GLN A 150 1.18 -43.57 -9.79
C GLN A 150 0.42 -44.56 -8.91
N VAL A 151 -0.56 -44.05 -8.16
CA VAL A 151 -1.49 -44.84 -7.36
C VAL A 151 -2.72 -45.20 -8.18
N LEU A 152 -3.43 -44.18 -8.68
CA LEU A 152 -4.69 -44.34 -9.39
C LEU A 152 -5.08 -43.08 -10.18
N SER A 153 -5.91 -43.24 -11.21
CA SER A 153 -6.56 -42.16 -11.95
C SER A 153 -8.08 -42.19 -11.78
N LEU A 154 -8.64 -41.14 -11.18
CA LEU A 154 -10.08 -40.93 -11.04
C LEU A 154 -10.70 -40.47 -12.37
N GLY A 155 -11.96 -40.85 -12.58
CA GLY A 155 -12.67 -40.66 -13.84
C GLY A 155 -12.86 -41.98 -14.58
N SER A 156 -12.82 -41.98 -15.90
CA SER A 156 -12.83 -43.23 -16.69
C SER A 156 -11.47 -43.96 -16.70
N GLY A 157 -10.48 -43.48 -15.95
CA GLY A 157 -9.04 -43.84 -16.03
C GLY A 157 -8.34 -43.41 -17.32
N THR A 158 -9.07 -43.44 -18.43
CA THR A 158 -8.60 -43.22 -19.79
C THR A 158 -8.87 -41.82 -20.35
N GLY A 159 -9.46 -40.92 -19.55
CA GLY A 159 -9.81 -39.55 -19.98
C GLY A 159 -11.07 -39.43 -20.85
N SER A 160 -11.92 -40.47 -20.87
CA SER A 160 -13.27 -40.37 -21.43
C SER A 160 -14.15 -39.52 -20.52
N TRP A 161 -14.67 -38.45 -21.09
CA TRP A 161 -15.68 -37.57 -20.50
C TRP A 161 -17.10 -38.15 -20.52
N SER A 162 -17.27 -39.34 -21.12
CA SER A 162 -18.55 -40.04 -21.24
C SER A 162 -18.63 -41.27 -20.32
N GLY A 163 -19.84 -41.60 -19.88
CA GLY A 163 -20.15 -42.74 -19.00
C GLY A 163 -20.35 -42.35 -17.53
N ASN A 164 -20.84 -43.30 -16.72
CA ASN A 164 -21.27 -43.04 -15.33
C ASN A 164 -20.14 -42.53 -14.40
N ASN A 165 -18.87 -42.79 -14.75
CA ASN A 165 -17.70 -42.38 -13.99
C ASN A 165 -16.86 -41.30 -14.69
N GLY A 166 -17.27 -40.80 -15.86
CA GLY A 166 -16.50 -39.82 -16.63
C GLY A 166 -16.50 -38.44 -15.95
N LEU A 167 -15.32 -37.83 -15.82
CA LEU A 167 -15.17 -36.43 -15.40
C LEU A 167 -15.16 -35.54 -16.65
N VAL A 168 -15.69 -34.34 -16.57
CA VAL A 168 -15.68 -33.39 -17.70
C VAL A 168 -14.87 -32.17 -17.28
N HIS A 169 -13.66 -32.01 -17.79
CA HIS A 169 -12.80 -30.89 -17.43
C HIS A 169 -12.60 -30.71 -15.93
N ALA A 170 -11.86 -31.64 -15.31
CA ALA A 170 -11.51 -31.56 -13.89
C ALA A 170 -10.89 -30.20 -13.56
N GLN A 171 -11.48 -29.50 -12.60
CA GLN A 171 -11.15 -28.10 -12.29
C GLN A 171 -10.34 -27.93 -11.03
N GLY A 172 -10.70 -28.69 -10.00
CA GLY A 172 -10.06 -28.68 -8.69
C GLY A 172 -10.29 -29.99 -7.97
N VAL A 173 -9.38 -30.30 -7.05
CA VAL A 173 -9.41 -31.51 -6.23
C VAL A 173 -8.97 -31.17 -4.82
N VAL A 174 -9.59 -31.80 -3.83
CA VAL A 174 -9.09 -31.82 -2.45
C VAL A 174 -9.45 -33.15 -1.80
N ALA A 175 -8.68 -33.58 -0.82
CA ALA A 175 -8.92 -34.80 -0.09
C ALA A 175 -8.85 -34.56 1.42
N ASN A 176 -9.55 -35.42 2.17
CA ASN A 176 -9.34 -35.63 3.60
C ASN A 176 -9.09 -37.12 3.85
N HIS A 177 -9.08 -37.54 5.12
CA HIS A 177 -8.80 -38.92 5.49
C HIS A 177 -9.80 -39.94 4.91
N ASP A 178 -11.04 -39.53 4.69
CA ASP A 178 -12.13 -40.44 4.29
C ASP A 178 -12.48 -40.35 2.80
N TYR A 179 -12.37 -39.15 2.22
CA TYR A 179 -12.93 -38.84 0.90
C TYR A 179 -11.99 -38.00 0.03
N VAL A 180 -12.19 -38.13 -1.28
CA VAL A 180 -11.65 -37.22 -2.31
C VAL A 180 -12.81 -36.53 -3.03
N PHE A 181 -12.70 -35.21 -3.13
CA PHE A 181 -13.69 -34.34 -3.74
C PHE A 181 -13.13 -33.80 -5.05
N VAL A 182 -13.89 -33.96 -6.15
CA VAL A 182 -13.48 -33.51 -7.47
C VAL A 182 -14.55 -32.60 -8.06
N ALA A 183 -14.18 -31.34 -8.28
CA ALA A 183 -15.00 -30.38 -9.02
C ALA A 183 -14.63 -30.46 -10.51
N ASP A 184 -15.63 -30.56 -11.37
CA ASP A 184 -15.46 -30.57 -12.82
C ASP A 184 -16.46 -29.59 -13.48
N SER A 185 -16.54 -29.55 -14.81
CA SER A 185 -17.47 -28.69 -15.55
C SER A 185 -18.94 -29.12 -15.50
N MET A 186 -19.31 -30.03 -14.60
CA MET A 186 -20.70 -30.40 -14.33
C MET A 186 -21.23 -29.61 -13.13
N SER A 187 -22.56 -29.53 -12.98
CA SER A 187 -23.20 -28.82 -11.86
C SER A 187 -23.23 -29.63 -10.55
N ARG A 188 -22.15 -30.35 -10.25
CA ARG A 188 -21.98 -31.18 -9.04
C ARG A 188 -20.49 -31.40 -8.76
N ILE A 189 -20.18 -31.74 -7.52
CA ILE A 189 -18.84 -32.19 -7.11
C ILE A 189 -18.91 -33.70 -6.88
N SER A 190 -18.00 -34.46 -7.50
CA SER A 190 -17.93 -35.92 -7.34
C SER A 190 -17.19 -36.28 -6.05
N VAL A 191 -17.69 -37.29 -5.33
CA VAL A 191 -17.08 -37.82 -4.11
C VAL A 191 -16.61 -39.25 -4.33
N TYR A 192 -15.38 -39.54 -3.91
CA TYR A 192 -14.76 -40.88 -3.90
C TYR A 192 -14.31 -41.22 -2.48
N ARG A 193 -14.27 -42.49 -2.10
CA ARG A 193 -13.75 -42.94 -0.80
C ARG A 193 -12.25 -43.20 -0.90
N GLN A 194 -11.47 -42.71 0.06
CA GLN A 194 -10.02 -42.94 0.14
C GLN A 194 -9.66 -44.42 0.19
N GLN A 195 -10.39 -45.20 1.00
CA GLN A 195 -10.22 -46.65 1.11
C GLN A 195 -10.39 -47.43 -0.21
N ASP A 196 -11.05 -46.84 -1.21
CA ASP A 196 -11.28 -47.48 -2.51
C ASP A 196 -10.18 -47.12 -3.52
N LEU A 197 -9.21 -46.27 -3.13
CA LEU A 197 -8.10 -45.81 -3.98
C LEU A 197 -6.91 -46.75 -3.83
N THR A 198 -6.95 -47.86 -4.57
CA THR A 198 -5.94 -48.93 -4.49
C THR A 198 -5.11 -49.02 -5.76
N THR A 199 -3.86 -49.48 -5.62
CA THR A 199 -2.97 -49.78 -6.76
C THR A 199 -3.39 -51.03 -7.56
N ASP A 200 -4.31 -51.84 -7.03
CA ASP A 200 -4.82 -53.06 -7.69
C ASP A 200 -5.65 -52.76 -8.95
N ASN A 201 -6.27 -51.57 -9.01
CA ASN A 201 -7.04 -51.11 -10.17
C ASN A 201 -6.77 -49.62 -10.46
N PRO A 202 -5.57 -49.28 -10.97
CA PRO A 202 -5.08 -47.91 -11.04
C PRO A 202 -5.84 -47.03 -12.06
N GLN A 203 -6.84 -47.59 -12.75
CA GLN A 203 -7.60 -46.91 -13.81
C GLN A 203 -9.09 -46.75 -13.46
N PHE A 204 -9.52 -47.16 -12.26
CA PHE A 204 -10.92 -47.05 -11.89
C PHE A 204 -11.13 -47.03 -10.36
N ALA A 205 -11.80 -45.97 -9.89
CA ALA A 205 -12.45 -45.93 -8.59
C ALA A 205 -13.92 -45.54 -8.78
N LYS A 206 -14.84 -46.19 -8.06
CA LYS A 206 -16.28 -45.93 -8.19
C LYS A 206 -16.64 -44.63 -7.45
N ARG A 207 -17.43 -43.76 -8.08
CA ARG A 207 -18.06 -42.62 -7.38
C ARG A 207 -18.94 -43.09 -6.23
N HIS A 208 -18.74 -42.50 -5.07
CA HIS A 208 -19.47 -42.77 -3.84
C HIS A 208 -20.72 -41.88 -3.71
N GLY A 209 -20.61 -40.59 -4.04
CA GLY A 209 -21.71 -39.63 -3.92
C GLY A 209 -21.43 -38.31 -4.63
N PHE A 210 -22.28 -37.30 -4.39
CA PHE A 210 -22.17 -35.98 -4.98
C PHE A 210 -22.50 -34.85 -3.98
N LEU A 211 -21.91 -33.68 -4.20
CA LEU A 211 -22.39 -32.41 -3.62
C LEU A 211 -23.04 -31.55 -4.70
N ALA A 212 -24.13 -30.88 -4.35
CA ALA A 212 -24.84 -29.97 -5.24
C ALA A 212 -24.03 -28.69 -5.44
N PHE A 213 -23.67 -28.34 -6.68
CA PHE A 213 -22.79 -27.20 -6.96
C PHE A 213 -23.17 -26.46 -8.24
N GLU A 214 -23.23 -25.13 -8.20
CA GLU A 214 -23.64 -24.34 -9.37
C GLU A 214 -22.49 -23.91 -10.31
N GLY A 215 -21.24 -24.28 -10.00
CA GLY A 215 -20.04 -23.78 -10.68
C GLY A 215 -19.69 -24.46 -12.01
N LYS A 216 -20.57 -24.37 -13.00
CA LYS A 216 -20.32 -24.86 -14.36
C LYS A 216 -19.37 -23.93 -15.13
N TYR A 217 -18.07 -24.21 -15.09
CA TYR A 217 -17.03 -23.43 -15.79
C TYR A 217 -16.31 -24.25 -16.86
N THR A 218 -15.48 -23.64 -17.70
CA THR A 218 -14.68 -24.32 -18.76
C THR A 218 -13.17 -24.14 -18.56
N HIS A 219 -12.75 -23.57 -17.44
CA HIS A 219 -11.36 -23.21 -17.09
C HIS A 219 -11.22 -23.09 -15.55
N ARG A 220 -10.00 -23.02 -14.98
CA ARG A 220 -9.74 -22.89 -13.52
C ARG A 220 -10.50 -21.72 -12.90
N LYS A 221 -11.63 -22.04 -12.28
CA LYS A 221 -12.43 -21.11 -11.48
C LYS A 221 -12.74 -21.64 -10.10
N VAL A 222 -12.41 -22.89 -9.80
CA VAL A 222 -12.79 -23.56 -8.55
C VAL A 222 -11.55 -23.96 -7.79
N GLN A 223 -11.49 -23.62 -6.51
CA GLN A 223 -10.48 -24.11 -5.56
C GLN A 223 -11.21 -24.65 -4.33
N MET A 224 -10.70 -25.72 -3.74
CA MET A 224 -11.36 -26.41 -2.64
C MET A 224 -10.40 -26.61 -1.48
N HIS A 225 -10.88 -26.41 -0.26
CA HIS A 225 -10.10 -26.60 0.95
C HIS A 225 -10.93 -27.27 2.04
N ILE A 226 -10.29 -28.12 2.83
CA ILE A 226 -10.87 -28.73 4.02
C ILE A 226 -10.57 -27.83 5.22
N ILE A 227 -11.60 -27.51 5.99
CA ILE A 227 -11.51 -26.73 7.23
C ILE A 227 -12.23 -27.53 8.30
N ASP A 228 -11.47 -28.27 9.11
CA ASP A 228 -12.03 -29.22 10.08
C ASP A 228 -12.98 -30.21 9.38
N GLN A 229 -14.24 -30.30 9.81
CA GLN A 229 -15.28 -31.11 9.18
C GLN A 229 -15.99 -30.46 7.99
N TYR A 230 -15.58 -29.26 7.57
CA TYR A 230 -16.21 -28.50 6.50
C TYR A 230 -15.38 -28.53 5.21
N LEU A 231 -16.07 -28.59 4.08
CA LEU A 231 -15.48 -28.35 2.77
C LEU A 231 -15.85 -26.93 2.32
N MET A 232 -14.83 -26.11 2.06
CA MET A 232 -14.97 -24.82 1.42
C MET A 232 -14.69 -24.96 -0.08
N VAL A 233 -15.63 -24.52 -0.91
CA VAL A 233 -15.50 -24.51 -2.37
C VAL A 233 -15.58 -23.07 -2.84
N SER A 234 -14.44 -22.49 -3.21
CA SER A 234 -14.38 -21.12 -3.68
C SER A 234 -14.49 -21.06 -5.20
N THR A 235 -15.19 -20.04 -5.70
CA THR A 235 -15.21 -19.67 -7.11
C THR A 235 -14.51 -18.33 -7.29
N ALA A 236 -13.44 -18.32 -8.07
CA ALA A 236 -12.56 -17.16 -8.20
C ALA A 236 -13.34 -15.87 -8.55
N ASP A 237 -13.10 -14.83 -7.77
CA ASP A 237 -13.69 -13.48 -7.87
C ASP A 237 -15.23 -13.41 -7.72
N ARG A 238 -15.86 -14.42 -7.08
CA ARG A 238 -17.32 -14.47 -6.96
C ARG A 238 -17.82 -14.78 -5.56
N ASN A 239 -17.83 -16.06 -5.19
CA ASN A 239 -18.45 -16.57 -3.98
C ASN A 239 -17.77 -17.86 -3.53
N TYR A 240 -18.04 -18.27 -2.30
CA TYR A 240 -17.68 -19.60 -1.82
C TYR A 240 -18.86 -20.30 -1.15
N PHE A 241 -18.83 -21.62 -1.19
CA PHE A 241 -19.82 -22.52 -0.61
C PHE A 241 -19.18 -23.31 0.52
N ILE A 242 -19.95 -23.53 1.58
CA ILE A 242 -19.53 -24.32 2.73
C ILE A 242 -20.43 -25.54 2.82
N TYR A 243 -19.83 -26.73 2.89
CA TYR A 243 -20.54 -27.99 3.07
C TYR A 243 -20.12 -28.62 4.40
N ASP A 244 -21.07 -29.11 5.18
CA ASP A 244 -20.83 -29.89 6.38
C ASP A 244 -20.68 -31.37 6.02
N LEU A 245 -19.44 -31.86 6.05
CA LEU A 245 -19.14 -33.24 5.60
C LEU A 245 -19.69 -34.29 6.56
N ALA A 246 -20.03 -33.93 7.80
CA ALA A 246 -20.68 -34.86 8.73
C ALA A 246 -22.08 -35.32 8.24
N LYS A 247 -22.69 -34.58 7.30
CA LYS A 247 -24.00 -34.89 6.69
C LYS A 247 -23.89 -35.69 5.39
N LEU A 248 -22.68 -35.98 4.93
CA LEU A 248 -22.44 -36.60 3.63
C LEU A 248 -23.02 -38.01 3.52
N GLU A 249 -22.70 -38.91 4.45
CA GLU A 249 -23.20 -40.30 4.39
C GLU A 249 -24.74 -40.34 4.45
N GLN A 250 -25.35 -39.50 5.28
CA GLN A 250 -26.81 -39.39 5.37
C GLN A 250 -27.44 -38.94 4.04
N ALA A 251 -26.84 -37.96 3.34
CA ALA A 251 -27.32 -37.51 2.03
C ALA A 251 -27.22 -38.63 0.99
N ILE A 252 -26.11 -39.39 1.00
CA ILE A 252 -25.87 -40.52 0.10
C ILE A 252 -26.89 -41.65 0.34
N GLU A 253 -27.16 -42.00 1.60
CA GLU A 253 -28.17 -43.00 1.97
C GLU A 253 -29.58 -42.61 1.50
N GLN A 254 -29.88 -41.31 1.50
CA GLN A 254 -31.15 -40.76 1.00
C GLN A 254 -31.20 -40.63 -0.53
N GLY A 255 -30.10 -40.89 -1.23
CA GLY A 255 -30.00 -40.79 -2.69
C GLY A 255 -30.07 -39.35 -3.19
N VAL A 256 -29.61 -38.37 -2.40
CA VAL A 256 -29.58 -36.95 -2.77
C VAL A 256 -28.16 -36.38 -2.73
N ASP A 257 -27.92 -35.32 -3.50
CA ASP A 257 -26.65 -34.59 -3.47
C ASP A 257 -26.58 -33.74 -2.18
N LEU A 258 -25.42 -33.70 -1.50
CA LEU A 258 -25.24 -32.87 -0.30
C LEU A 258 -25.32 -31.38 -0.68
N ALA A 259 -26.28 -30.65 -0.11
CA ALA A 259 -26.44 -29.21 -0.31
C ALA A 259 -25.45 -28.40 0.55
N PRO A 260 -25.04 -27.20 0.11
CA PRO A 260 -24.20 -26.33 0.93
C PRO A 260 -24.99 -25.77 2.12
N GLU A 261 -24.35 -25.71 3.30
CA GLU A 261 -24.87 -25.04 4.50
C GLU A 261 -24.96 -23.52 4.30
N LYS A 262 -23.96 -22.96 3.63
CA LYS A 262 -23.85 -21.51 3.41
C LYS A 262 -23.24 -21.22 2.05
N ARG A 263 -23.74 -20.15 1.44
CA ARG A 263 -23.11 -19.46 0.31
C ARG A 263 -22.75 -18.04 0.75
N VAL A 264 -21.52 -17.62 0.50
CA VAL A 264 -21.03 -16.28 0.83
C VAL A 264 -20.55 -15.59 -0.44
N ASP A 265 -21.16 -14.45 -0.76
CA ASP A 265 -20.75 -13.64 -1.91
C ASP A 265 -19.57 -12.72 -1.52
N ASN A 266 -18.36 -13.28 -1.61
CA ASN A 266 -17.12 -12.56 -1.37
C ASN A 266 -16.11 -12.87 -2.49
N LYS A 267 -15.44 -11.83 -3.00
CA LYS A 267 -14.55 -11.88 -4.17
C LYS A 267 -13.12 -12.26 -3.77
N VAL A 268 -12.98 -13.43 -3.18
CA VAL A 268 -11.68 -14.05 -2.92
C VAL A 268 -11.05 -14.53 -4.24
N GLN A 269 -9.74 -14.38 -4.39
CA GLN A 269 -9.00 -14.80 -5.58
C GLN A 269 -8.43 -16.21 -5.42
N LYS A 270 -7.63 -16.39 -4.38
CA LYS A 270 -6.94 -17.63 -3.99
C LYS A 270 -6.95 -17.77 -2.49
N ILE A 271 -7.02 -19.01 -2.04
CA ILE A 271 -6.94 -19.38 -0.64
C ILE A 271 -5.85 -20.43 -0.50
N ASP A 272 -5.16 -20.39 0.62
CA ASP A 272 -4.35 -21.51 1.09
C ASP A 272 -4.59 -21.71 2.59
N ILE A 273 -4.46 -22.95 3.05
CA ILE A 273 -4.72 -23.32 4.45
C ILE A 273 -3.58 -24.22 4.93
N ALA A 274 -2.90 -23.76 5.96
CA ALA A 274 -1.92 -24.53 6.70
C ALA A 274 -2.20 -24.41 8.20
N ASP A 275 -2.24 -25.55 8.89
CA ASP A 275 -2.57 -25.64 10.31
C ASP A 275 -3.89 -24.90 10.65
N ASN A 276 -3.83 -23.92 11.56
CA ASN A 276 -4.98 -23.09 11.96
C ASN A 276 -5.00 -21.72 11.25
N VAL A 277 -4.25 -21.55 10.17
CA VAL A 277 -4.10 -20.27 9.47
C VAL A 277 -4.55 -20.40 8.02
N MET A 278 -5.45 -19.50 7.62
CA MET A 278 -5.94 -19.36 6.26
C MET A 278 -5.36 -18.09 5.65
N THR A 279 -4.65 -18.24 4.54
CA THR A 279 -4.12 -17.14 3.74
C THR A 279 -5.08 -16.86 2.59
N VAL A 280 -5.66 -15.66 2.54
CA VAL A 280 -6.67 -15.27 1.55
C VAL A 280 -6.18 -14.10 0.73
N THR A 281 -6.30 -14.21 -0.58
CA THR A 281 -5.90 -13.15 -1.52
C THR A 281 -7.12 -12.45 -2.11
N PHE A 282 -6.97 -11.14 -2.28
CA PHE A 282 -7.91 -10.26 -2.96
C PHE A 282 -7.14 -9.49 -4.04
N ASN A 283 -7.88 -8.80 -4.91
CA ASN A 283 -7.30 -8.00 -6.00
C ASN A 283 -6.31 -6.90 -5.57
N ASN A 284 -6.28 -6.54 -4.28
CA ASN A 284 -5.48 -5.44 -3.74
C ASN A 284 -4.76 -5.75 -2.42
N ARG A 285 -4.91 -6.96 -1.87
CA ARG A 285 -4.32 -7.33 -0.58
C ARG A 285 -4.29 -8.83 -0.34
N ILE A 286 -3.44 -9.26 0.59
CA ILE A 286 -3.40 -10.61 1.16
C ILE A 286 -3.73 -10.49 2.65
N GLU A 287 -4.57 -11.39 3.15
CA GLU A 287 -5.00 -11.43 4.55
C GLU A 287 -4.74 -12.80 5.15
N TRP A 288 -4.36 -12.83 6.43
CA TRP A 288 -4.25 -14.05 7.23
C TRP A 288 -5.40 -14.08 8.23
N HIS A 289 -6.11 -15.20 8.31
CA HIS A 289 -7.23 -15.40 9.24
C HIS A 289 -7.02 -16.70 10.01
N LYS A 290 -7.48 -16.78 11.26
CA LYS A 290 -7.52 -18.08 11.94
C LYS A 290 -8.72 -18.88 11.45
N THR A 291 -8.53 -20.16 11.15
CA THR A 291 -9.60 -21.02 10.64
C THR A 291 -10.68 -21.25 11.70
N ASP A 292 -10.31 -21.40 12.98
CA ASP A 292 -11.27 -21.55 14.08
C ASP A 292 -12.14 -20.29 14.30
N GLU A 293 -11.55 -19.09 14.18
CA GLU A 293 -12.31 -17.83 14.24
C GLU A 293 -13.20 -17.67 13.01
N PHE A 294 -12.72 -18.05 11.81
CA PHE A 294 -13.53 -18.05 10.59
C PHE A 294 -14.79 -18.92 10.72
N VAL A 295 -14.65 -20.14 11.27
CA VAL A 295 -15.79 -21.04 11.53
C VAL A 295 -16.73 -20.44 12.60
N LYS A 296 -16.20 -19.94 13.72
CA LYS A 296 -16.99 -19.30 14.79
C LYS A 296 -17.77 -18.08 14.30
N ASN A 297 -17.21 -17.33 13.35
CA ASN A 297 -17.85 -16.18 12.71
C ASN A 297 -18.85 -16.58 11.62
N GLY A 298 -19.24 -17.85 11.55
CA GLY A 298 -20.19 -18.35 10.56
C GLY A 298 -19.65 -18.29 9.14
N PHE A 299 -18.35 -18.55 8.95
CA PHE A 299 -17.66 -18.54 7.66
C PHE A 299 -17.64 -17.15 7.02
N GLU A 300 -17.35 -16.10 7.79
CA GLU A 300 -17.16 -14.74 7.28
C GLU A 300 -15.75 -14.22 7.60
N LEU A 301 -15.12 -13.55 6.62
CA LEU A 301 -13.79 -12.97 6.72
C LEU A 301 -13.90 -11.56 7.34
N LEU A 302 -13.87 -11.48 8.67
CA LEU A 302 -14.09 -10.23 9.39
C LEU A 302 -12.79 -9.56 9.89
N THR A 303 -12.03 -10.26 10.73
CA THR A 303 -10.86 -9.69 11.41
C THR A 303 -9.60 -10.47 11.02
N PRO A 304 -8.80 -9.95 10.07
CA PRO A 304 -7.53 -10.58 9.74
C PRO A 304 -6.52 -10.41 10.87
N ILE A 305 -5.70 -11.44 11.09
CA ILE A 305 -4.48 -11.40 11.92
C ILE A 305 -3.49 -10.41 11.33
N LYS A 306 -3.35 -10.43 10.01
CA LYS A 306 -2.39 -9.62 9.25
C LYS A 306 -2.99 -9.26 7.90
N THR A 307 -2.72 -8.04 7.43
CA THR A 307 -3.08 -7.58 6.09
C THR A 307 -1.84 -7.04 5.39
N LEU A 308 -1.61 -7.48 4.15
CA LEU A 308 -0.53 -7.04 3.30
C LEU A 308 -1.11 -6.38 2.04
N THR A 309 -0.83 -5.10 1.82
CA THR A 309 -1.28 -4.34 0.62
C THR A 309 -0.19 -4.16 -0.42
N SER A 310 1.07 -4.48 -0.07
CA SER A 310 2.21 -4.45 -0.98
C SER A 310 3.12 -5.65 -0.75
N LEU A 311 3.61 -6.26 -1.82
CA LEU A 311 4.54 -7.38 -1.81
C LEU A 311 5.74 -7.02 -2.70
N ASN A 312 6.96 -7.20 -2.18
CA ASN A 312 8.21 -6.95 -2.93
C ASN A 312 8.27 -5.56 -3.57
N GLY A 313 7.91 -4.53 -2.80
CA GLY A 313 7.94 -3.12 -3.22
C GLY A 313 6.86 -2.71 -4.23
N LYS A 314 5.88 -3.58 -4.52
CA LYS A 314 4.76 -3.32 -5.44
C LYS A 314 3.43 -3.53 -4.73
N ALA A 315 2.39 -2.81 -5.16
CA ALA A 315 1.03 -3.08 -4.69
C ALA A 315 0.64 -4.53 -5.02
N VAL A 316 -0.06 -5.20 -4.11
CA VAL A 316 -0.59 -6.55 -4.37
C VAL A 316 -1.56 -6.47 -5.55
N SER A 317 -1.37 -7.36 -6.52
CA SER A 317 -2.21 -7.53 -7.70
C SER A 317 -2.73 -8.96 -7.77
N THR A 318 -3.55 -9.26 -8.79
CA THR A 318 -4.03 -10.63 -9.03
C THR A 318 -2.88 -11.63 -9.12
N LEU A 319 -2.94 -12.66 -8.26
CA LEU A 319 -2.02 -13.79 -8.23
C LEU A 319 -2.60 -14.99 -8.98
N LYS A 320 -1.74 -15.84 -9.53
CA LYS A 320 -2.12 -17.14 -10.10
C LYS A 320 -2.43 -18.15 -9.01
N ASP A 321 -1.63 -18.12 -7.97
CA ASP A 321 -1.76 -18.97 -6.80
C ASP A 321 -0.96 -18.44 -5.62
N VAL A 322 -1.26 -18.93 -4.43
CA VAL A 322 -0.58 -18.64 -3.18
C VAL A 322 -0.42 -19.92 -2.39
N HIS A 323 0.68 -20.05 -1.66
CA HIS A 323 0.89 -21.10 -0.67
C HIS A 323 1.60 -20.49 0.54
N PHE A 324 1.21 -20.89 1.75
CA PHE A 324 1.77 -20.40 2.99
C PHE A 324 1.97 -21.56 3.96
N SER A 325 3.21 -21.93 4.22
CA SER A 325 3.57 -22.96 5.19
C SER A 325 4.96 -22.69 5.75
N ASN A 326 5.23 -23.17 6.98
CA ASN A 326 6.54 -22.99 7.64
C ASN A 326 7.02 -21.53 7.67
N ASP A 327 6.12 -20.60 7.98
CA ASP A 327 6.40 -19.15 7.97
C ASP A 327 6.94 -18.63 6.63
N GLU A 328 6.62 -19.28 5.51
CA GLU A 328 7.05 -18.87 4.18
C GLU A 328 5.84 -18.65 3.27
N LEU A 329 5.75 -17.43 2.72
CA LEU A 329 4.76 -17.05 1.73
C LEU A 329 5.34 -17.27 0.33
N ILE A 330 4.70 -18.16 -0.43
CA ILE A 330 4.98 -18.41 -1.84
C ILE A 330 3.85 -17.81 -2.66
N THR A 331 4.17 -16.94 -3.62
CA THR A 331 3.17 -16.37 -4.55
C THR A 331 3.59 -16.59 -5.99
N ALA A 332 2.62 -16.91 -6.84
CA ALA A 332 2.82 -17.12 -8.27
C ALA A 332 2.13 -16.02 -9.09
N THR A 333 2.82 -15.54 -10.13
CA THR A 333 2.31 -14.60 -11.13
C THR A 333 2.51 -15.17 -12.55
N ASP A 334 2.07 -14.44 -13.58
CA ASP A 334 2.36 -14.81 -14.98
C ASP A 334 3.86 -14.84 -15.32
N ASN A 335 4.71 -14.16 -14.54
CA ASN A 335 6.10 -13.92 -14.93
C ASN A 335 7.13 -14.56 -13.98
N HIS A 336 6.76 -14.83 -12.73
CA HIS A 336 7.65 -15.36 -11.72
C HIS A 336 6.89 -15.94 -10.52
N ILE A 337 7.61 -16.72 -9.72
CA ILE A 337 7.21 -17.15 -8.38
C ILE A 337 8.16 -16.46 -7.39
N THR A 338 7.63 -15.92 -6.30
CA THR A 338 8.43 -15.39 -5.19
C THR A 338 8.22 -16.18 -3.91
N LEU A 339 9.31 -16.37 -3.18
CA LEU A 339 9.34 -16.95 -1.85
C LEU A 339 9.80 -15.87 -0.86
N ASN A 340 8.98 -15.63 0.16
CA ASN A 340 9.21 -14.63 1.19
C ASN A 340 9.05 -15.28 2.56
N GLN A 341 10.10 -15.32 3.37
CA GLN A 341 10.04 -15.78 4.75
C GLN A 341 9.40 -14.70 5.64
N VAL A 342 8.62 -15.11 6.62
CA VAL A 342 8.12 -14.24 7.68
C VAL A 342 9.20 -14.17 8.75
N LEU A 343 9.76 -12.97 8.90
CA LEU A 343 10.79 -12.66 9.89
C LEU A 343 10.18 -11.82 11.00
N THR A 344 10.60 -12.04 12.24
CA THR A 344 10.13 -11.26 13.40
C THR A 344 11.31 -10.61 14.13
N PRO A 345 12.05 -9.70 13.46
CA PRO A 345 13.18 -9.04 14.10
C PRO A 345 12.72 -8.28 15.35
N GLN A 346 13.45 -8.41 16.46
CA GLN A 346 13.15 -7.64 17.66
C GLN A 346 13.46 -6.16 17.43
N VAL A 347 12.57 -5.30 17.95
CA VAL A 347 12.80 -3.87 18.10
C VAL A 347 12.80 -3.57 19.59
N GLU A 348 13.95 -3.21 20.13
CA GLU A 348 14.07 -2.89 21.56
C GLU A 348 14.01 -1.37 21.80
N PHE A 349 13.44 -0.99 22.93
CA PHE A 349 13.45 0.40 23.38
C PHE A 349 13.79 0.51 24.85
N THR A 350 14.84 1.26 25.14
CA THR A 350 15.29 1.53 26.51
C THR A 350 14.91 2.95 26.89
N ALA A 351 13.86 3.08 27.72
CA ALA A 351 13.41 4.37 28.25
C ALA A 351 14.48 5.04 29.14
N ASP A 352 14.40 6.37 29.25
CA ASP A 352 15.23 7.21 30.13
C ASP A 352 16.75 7.11 29.86
N THR A 353 17.12 6.64 28.67
CA THR A 353 18.50 6.61 28.18
C THR A 353 18.68 7.53 26.99
N GLN A 354 19.91 8.00 26.78
CA GLN A 354 20.26 8.84 25.63
C GLN A 354 21.65 8.49 25.12
N LEU A 355 21.79 8.51 23.81
CA LEU A 355 23.08 8.47 23.11
C LEU A 355 23.54 9.89 22.80
N PRO A 356 24.87 10.13 22.67
CA PRO A 356 25.39 11.35 22.07
C PRO A 356 24.77 11.57 20.69
N THR A 357 24.40 12.81 20.36
CA THR A 357 23.88 13.14 19.03
C THR A 357 25.04 13.13 18.02
N SER A 358 24.94 12.30 16.99
CA SER A 358 25.83 12.39 15.82
C SER A 358 25.51 13.66 15.02
N THR A 359 26.54 14.41 14.67
CA THR A 359 26.42 15.59 13.79
C THR A 359 27.21 15.34 12.53
N ILE A 360 26.54 15.44 11.39
CA ILE A 360 27.15 15.40 10.07
C ILE A 360 27.46 16.84 9.66
N GLU A 361 28.75 17.11 9.45
CA GLU A 361 29.25 18.37 8.92
C GLU A 361 29.22 18.33 7.39
N PHE A 362 28.32 19.07 6.75
CA PHE A 362 28.09 19.01 5.31
C PHE A 362 29.33 19.34 4.48
N ASP A 363 30.08 20.35 4.89
CA ASP A 363 31.29 20.78 4.17
C ASP A 363 32.45 19.77 4.32
N ALA A 364 32.33 18.80 5.23
CA ALA A 364 33.27 17.68 5.38
C ALA A 364 32.87 16.45 4.55
N LEU A 365 31.71 16.47 3.89
CA LEU A 365 31.26 15.35 3.06
C LEU A 365 32.12 15.22 1.80
N MET A 366 32.34 13.97 1.38
CA MET A 366 32.97 13.69 0.10
C MET A 366 32.11 14.26 -1.04
N PRO A 367 32.69 14.93 -2.05
CA PRO A 367 31.92 15.50 -3.16
C PRO A 367 31.02 14.48 -3.88
N ALA A 368 31.45 13.21 -3.97
CA ALA A 368 30.67 12.14 -4.59
C ALA A 368 29.40 11.76 -3.81
N SER A 369 29.33 12.10 -2.51
CA SER A 369 28.15 11.87 -1.67
C SER A 369 27.11 12.98 -1.81
N VAL A 370 27.42 14.07 -2.52
CA VAL A 370 26.56 15.25 -2.66
C VAL A 370 26.15 15.41 -4.12
N THR A 371 24.85 15.60 -4.37
CA THR A 371 24.30 15.87 -5.70
C THR A 371 23.35 17.06 -5.63
N GLN A 372 23.44 17.97 -6.59
CA GLN A 372 22.43 19.03 -6.76
C GLN A 372 21.27 18.48 -7.59
N VAL A 373 20.05 18.65 -7.10
CA VAL A 373 18.82 18.25 -7.79
C VAL A 373 18.04 19.48 -8.25
N LEU A 374 17.06 19.27 -9.13
CA LEU A 374 16.24 20.31 -9.74
C LEU A 374 17.07 21.39 -10.43
N THR A 375 18.24 21.05 -10.98
CA THR A 375 19.07 21.99 -11.74
C THR A 375 18.36 22.38 -13.03
N ASN A 376 18.71 23.54 -13.61
CA ASN A 376 18.04 24.01 -14.83
C ASN A 376 18.13 23.02 -16.00
N ASP A 377 19.24 22.28 -16.08
CA ASP A 377 19.53 21.32 -17.14
C ASP A 377 19.18 19.87 -16.77
N GLU A 378 18.51 19.65 -15.62
CA GLU A 378 18.04 18.31 -15.25
C GLU A 378 16.97 17.82 -16.25
N ALA A 379 17.14 16.58 -16.70
CA ALA A 379 16.32 16.02 -17.77
C ALA A 379 14.84 15.89 -17.36
N HIS A 380 13.94 16.15 -18.33
CA HIS A 380 12.50 16.13 -18.11
C HIS A 380 12.02 14.79 -17.53
N GLU A 381 12.52 13.67 -18.06
CA GLU A 381 12.19 12.32 -17.62
C GLU A 381 12.61 12.03 -16.18
N VAL A 382 13.65 12.70 -15.67
CA VAL A 382 14.05 12.62 -14.25
C VAL A 382 13.10 13.45 -13.40
N LEU A 383 12.78 14.67 -13.83
CA LEU A 383 11.87 15.57 -13.11
C LEU A 383 10.47 14.98 -12.94
N VAL A 384 9.94 14.30 -13.95
CA VAL A 384 8.57 13.75 -13.90
C VAL A 384 8.51 12.32 -13.35
N ASN A 385 9.66 11.71 -13.10
CA ASN A 385 9.72 10.42 -12.41
C ASN A 385 9.54 10.64 -10.91
N ARG A 386 8.34 10.32 -10.43
CA ARG A 386 7.96 10.41 -9.01
C ARG A 386 8.95 9.74 -8.05
N GLU A 387 9.51 8.59 -8.40
CA GLU A 387 10.45 7.88 -7.51
C GLU A 387 11.79 8.61 -7.37
N LEU A 388 12.14 9.46 -8.35
CA LEU A 388 13.35 10.28 -8.32
C LEU A 388 13.07 11.68 -7.79
N ARG A 389 11.93 12.28 -8.17
CA ARG A 389 11.58 13.68 -7.91
C ARG A 389 10.12 13.76 -7.45
N SER A 390 9.96 13.73 -6.14
CA SER A 390 8.72 13.98 -5.42
C SER A 390 9.04 14.26 -3.97
N VAL A 391 8.17 14.99 -3.27
CA VAL A 391 8.34 15.29 -1.85
C VAL A 391 7.00 15.59 -1.19
N ASN A 392 6.83 15.17 0.06
CA ASN A 392 5.67 15.59 0.85
C ASN A 392 5.87 17.03 1.34
N ILE A 393 4.87 17.88 1.17
CA ILE A 393 5.00 19.31 1.46
C ILE A 393 5.22 19.61 2.94
N ASN A 394 4.74 18.74 3.84
CA ASN A 394 5.04 18.79 5.28
C ASN A 394 6.36 18.12 5.69
N SER A 395 7.12 17.58 4.72
CA SER A 395 8.44 16.99 4.93
C SER A 395 9.37 17.32 3.76
N LEU A 396 9.61 18.61 3.53
CA LEU A 396 10.48 19.10 2.44
C LEU A 396 11.94 18.65 2.54
N VAL A 397 12.38 18.18 3.72
CA VAL A 397 13.57 17.34 3.81
C VAL A 397 13.09 15.89 3.69
N LYS A 398 13.33 15.30 2.53
CA LYS A 398 12.96 13.92 2.24
C LYS A 398 14.07 12.99 2.69
N THR A 399 13.73 11.98 3.48
CA THR A 399 14.66 10.92 3.91
C THR A 399 14.17 9.59 3.38
N GLU A 400 15.04 8.90 2.66
CA GLU A 400 14.73 7.61 2.05
C GLU A 400 15.87 6.64 2.35
N LEU A 401 15.53 5.42 2.78
CA LEU A 401 16.47 4.31 2.69
C LEU A 401 16.59 3.92 1.21
N PHE A 402 17.76 4.18 0.63
CA PHE A 402 18.05 3.86 -0.76
C PHE A 402 18.26 2.35 -0.96
N ASP A 403 18.91 1.74 0.02
CA ASP A 403 19.09 0.31 0.21
C ASP A 403 19.17 0.02 1.73
N ASP A 404 19.52 -1.21 2.11
CA ASP A 404 19.55 -1.64 3.52
C ASP A 404 20.54 -0.86 4.40
N HIS A 405 21.52 -0.21 3.76
CA HIS A 405 22.66 0.39 4.45
C HIS A 405 22.90 1.83 4.05
N THR A 406 22.13 2.39 3.13
CA THR A 406 22.35 3.72 2.57
C THR A 406 21.10 4.57 2.74
N VAL A 407 21.28 5.74 3.33
CA VAL A 407 20.24 6.75 3.42
C VAL A 407 20.51 7.89 2.44
N LYS A 408 19.45 8.32 1.78
CA LYS A 408 19.41 9.47 0.89
C LYS A 408 18.58 10.56 1.56
N ILE A 409 19.14 11.75 1.68
CA ILE A 409 18.49 12.90 2.31
C ILE A 409 18.52 14.06 1.33
N THR A 410 17.35 14.56 0.93
CA THR A 410 17.23 15.63 -0.07
C THR A 410 16.49 16.82 0.53
N ASN A 411 17.09 18.01 0.46
CA ASN A 411 16.41 19.26 0.78
C ASN A 411 15.68 19.80 -0.46
N TYR A 412 14.36 19.71 -0.48
CA TYR A 412 13.53 20.32 -1.53
C TYR A 412 13.13 21.77 -1.22
N ALA A 413 13.57 22.35 -0.12
CA ALA A 413 13.35 23.76 0.17
C ALA A 413 14.23 24.65 -0.71
N ALA A 414 13.71 25.82 -1.09
CA ALA A 414 14.44 26.82 -1.86
C ALA A 414 15.53 27.56 -1.07
N LYS A 415 15.69 27.26 0.22
CA LYS A 415 16.72 27.83 1.10
C LYS A 415 17.60 26.73 1.66
N GLU A 416 18.84 27.09 1.96
CA GLU A 416 19.65 26.33 2.88
C GLU A 416 18.94 26.21 4.23
N LEU A 417 18.99 25.01 4.79
CA LEU A 417 18.47 24.68 6.10
C LEU A 417 19.64 24.41 7.05
N ARG A 418 19.47 24.69 8.34
CA ARG A 418 20.49 24.46 9.37
C ARG A 418 19.96 23.62 10.51
N ASP A 419 20.86 22.89 11.18
CA ASP A 419 20.53 22.09 12.37
C ASP A 419 19.32 21.19 12.12
N ILE A 420 19.41 20.37 11.06
CA ILE A 420 18.31 19.52 10.61
C ILE A 420 18.46 18.13 11.21
N SER A 421 17.41 17.66 11.86
CA SER A 421 17.30 16.29 12.37
C SER A 421 16.36 15.48 11.47
N PRO A 422 16.89 14.60 10.61
CA PRO A 422 16.08 13.63 9.89
C PRO A 422 15.50 12.60 10.88
N GLU A 423 14.19 12.38 10.81
CA GLU A 423 13.47 11.49 11.73
C GLU A 423 12.71 10.42 10.97
N LEU A 424 12.75 9.20 11.48
CA LEU A 424 12.06 8.04 10.95
C LEU A 424 11.11 7.43 12.00
N LYS A 425 10.06 6.77 11.53
CA LYS A 425 9.15 5.99 12.36
C LYS A 425 8.85 4.68 11.66
N LEU A 426 9.09 3.57 12.34
CA LEU A 426 8.77 2.24 11.84
C LEU A 426 7.24 2.04 11.85
N ASN A 427 6.68 1.54 10.75
CA ASN A 427 5.26 1.23 10.66
C ASN A 427 4.86 0.20 11.74
N GLY A 428 3.78 0.47 12.46
CA GLY A 428 3.37 -0.33 13.62
C GLY A 428 3.96 0.17 14.96
N VAL A 429 5.00 1.00 14.93
CA VAL A 429 5.56 1.65 16.13
C VAL A 429 5.13 3.11 16.15
N ASN A 430 4.37 3.52 17.16
CA ASN A 430 3.89 4.90 17.27
C ASN A 430 4.93 5.85 17.91
N LYS A 431 6.18 5.80 17.45
CA LYS A 431 7.26 6.61 18.02
C LYS A 431 8.40 6.86 17.02
N TRP A 432 8.82 8.12 16.94
CA TRP A 432 9.86 8.58 16.03
C TRP A 432 11.25 8.43 16.66
N PHE A 433 12.25 8.11 15.85
CA PHE A 433 13.67 8.18 16.19
C PHE A 433 14.40 9.11 15.23
N SER A 434 15.48 9.73 15.73
CA SER A 434 16.32 10.63 14.94
C SER A 434 17.56 9.88 14.46
N LEU A 435 17.91 10.07 13.18
CA LEU A 435 19.18 9.57 12.64
C LEU A 435 20.39 10.35 13.20
N GLY A 436 20.18 11.60 13.61
CA GLY A 436 21.24 12.52 14.03
C GLY A 436 20.91 13.94 13.58
N THR A 437 21.92 14.81 13.55
CA THR A 437 21.80 16.19 13.07
C THR A 437 22.70 16.41 11.86
N ILE A 438 22.25 17.22 10.91
CA ILE A 438 23.04 17.78 9.80
C ILE A 438 23.17 19.28 10.06
N ASP A 439 24.40 19.78 10.13
CA ASP A 439 24.70 21.17 10.51
C ASP A 439 24.11 22.19 9.51
N ARG A 440 24.23 21.90 8.21
CA ARG A 440 23.69 22.68 7.09
C ARG A 440 23.30 21.73 5.96
N LEU A 441 22.23 22.06 5.24
CA LEU A 441 21.82 21.35 4.04
C LEU A 441 21.40 22.39 2.99
N PRO A 442 22.25 22.67 1.98
CA PRO A 442 21.96 23.68 0.96
C PRO A 442 20.63 23.41 0.22
N ALA A 443 20.06 24.47 -0.34
CA ALA A 443 18.85 24.37 -1.16
C ALA A 443 19.07 23.35 -2.29
N TYR A 444 18.12 22.43 -2.48
CA TYR A 444 18.15 21.42 -3.54
C TYR A 444 19.40 20.51 -3.52
N ALA A 445 20.07 20.39 -2.37
CA ALA A 445 21.12 19.40 -2.17
C ALA A 445 20.52 18.04 -1.78
N GLN A 446 21.06 16.99 -2.36
CA GLN A 446 20.87 15.60 -1.97
C GLN A 446 22.19 15.06 -1.44
N ILE A 447 22.16 14.46 -0.25
CA ILE A 447 23.28 13.69 0.30
C ILE A 447 22.94 12.21 0.30
N THR A 448 23.94 11.37 0.02
CA THR A 448 23.82 9.91 0.05
C THR A 448 24.94 9.36 0.92
N LEU A 449 24.57 8.77 2.05
CA LEU A 449 25.51 8.34 3.10
C LEU A 449 25.16 6.95 3.60
N PRO A 450 26.15 6.15 4.04
CA PRO A 450 25.85 4.91 4.73
C PRO A 450 25.14 5.23 6.06
N LEU A 451 24.20 4.38 6.47
CA LEU A 451 23.47 4.51 7.73
C LEU A 451 24.41 4.47 8.94
N SER A 452 25.55 3.80 8.81
CA SER A 452 26.62 3.79 9.82
C SER A 452 27.27 5.16 10.05
N ALA A 453 27.14 6.11 9.12
CA ALA A 453 27.57 7.50 9.36
C ALA A 453 26.73 8.18 10.45
N PHE A 454 25.50 7.70 10.66
CA PHE A 454 24.55 8.23 11.63
C PHE A 454 24.58 7.46 12.95
N ALA A 455 24.59 6.13 12.88
CA ALA A 455 24.71 5.24 14.02
C ALA A 455 25.39 3.91 13.61
N PRO A 456 26.66 3.66 13.99
CA PRO A 456 27.38 2.45 13.59
C PRO A 456 26.76 1.16 14.14
N ASP A 457 26.08 1.24 15.28
CA ASP A 457 25.45 0.09 15.95
C ASP A 457 23.93 0.01 15.71
N PHE A 458 23.38 0.81 14.79
CA PHE A 458 21.93 0.92 14.53
C PHE A 458 21.07 1.26 15.76
N ARG A 459 21.67 1.97 16.72
CA ARG A 459 20.99 2.48 17.90
C ARG A 459 20.71 3.96 17.76
N PHE A 460 19.46 4.36 17.96
CA PHE A 460 19.00 5.71 17.66
C PHE A 460 18.26 6.31 18.85
N ASN A 461 18.50 7.60 19.12
CA ASN A 461 17.66 8.32 20.09
C ASN A 461 16.24 8.44 19.55
N SER A 462 15.25 8.27 20.42
CA SER A 462 13.91 8.78 20.18
C SER A 462 13.95 10.28 19.85
N ALA A 463 13.05 10.74 18.98
CA ALA A 463 13.02 12.15 18.55
C ALA A 463 12.74 13.12 19.71
N ASN A 464 11.98 12.70 20.73
CA ASN A 464 11.73 13.46 21.96
C ASN A 464 12.79 13.23 23.05
N ARG A 465 13.82 12.41 22.77
CA ARG A 465 14.96 12.12 23.65
C ARG A 465 14.57 11.50 25.00
N ASP A 466 13.51 10.69 25.03
CA ASP A 466 13.06 9.99 26.24
C ASP A 466 13.53 8.52 26.31
N GLY A 467 14.41 8.11 25.40
CA GLY A 467 14.95 6.75 25.31
C GLY A 467 15.64 6.46 23.99
N VAL A 468 16.15 5.23 23.86
CA VAL A 468 16.96 4.75 22.74
C VAL A 468 16.31 3.51 22.13
N PHE A 469 16.21 3.49 20.80
CA PHE A 469 15.88 2.31 20.01
C PHE A 469 17.13 1.50 19.71
N ASP A 470 17.02 0.17 19.78
CA ASP A 470 17.95 -0.75 19.14
C ASP A 470 17.24 -1.41 17.95
N LEU A 471 17.74 -1.11 16.75
CA LEU A 471 17.21 -1.62 15.49
C LEU A 471 18.21 -2.55 14.80
N SER A 472 19.25 -3.00 15.51
CA SER A 472 20.32 -3.80 14.94
C SER A 472 19.82 -5.12 14.35
N GLU A 473 18.88 -5.81 15.00
CA GLU A 473 18.29 -7.04 14.45
C GLU A 473 17.50 -6.77 13.16
N LEU A 474 16.72 -5.68 13.13
CA LEU A 474 15.96 -5.29 11.94
C LEU A 474 16.89 -4.98 10.76
N PHE A 475 17.89 -4.11 10.94
CA PHE A 475 18.80 -3.70 9.86
C PHE A 475 19.82 -4.78 9.44
N ASN A 476 20.10 -5.76 10.30
CA ASN A 476 20.95 -6.91 9.95
C ASN A 476 20.15 -8.12 9.44
N SER A 477 18.82 -8.09 9.53
CA SER A 477 17.96 -9.14 8.98
C SER A 477 17.80 -9.03 7.47
N ASN A 478 17.36 -10.11 6.83
CA ASN A 478 17.04 -10.11 5.40
C ASN A 478 15.65 -9.51 5.09
N VAL A 479 15.17 -8.56 5.89
CA VAL A 479 13.85 -7.92 5.71
C VAL A 479 13.86 -6.95 4.53
N GLU A 480 12.74 -6.88 3.80
CA GLU A 480 12.51 -5.80 2.83
C GLU A 480 12.22 -4.48 3.57
N LEU A 481 13.23 -3.62 3.72
CA LEU A 481 13.11 -2.36 4.47
C LEU A 481 12.37 -1.24 3.71
N LYS A 482 12.23 -1.37 2.39
CA LYS A 482 11.59 -0.34 1.56
C LYS A 482 10.12 -0.16 1.96
N GLY A 483 9.76 1.06 2.32
CA GLY A 483 8.37 1.39 2.70
C GLY A 483 7.98 0.98 4.12
N LEU A 484 8.92 0.48 4.93
CA LEU A 484 8.67 0.19 6.35
C LEU A 484 8.69 1.44 7.23
N PHE A 485 9.25 2.55 6.74
CA PHE A 485 9.43 3.76 7.53
C PHE A 485 8.63 4.93 6.96
N GLU A 486 7.92 5.63 7.84
CA GLU A 486 7.55 7.02 7.62
C GLU A 486 8.75 7.93 7.92
N HIS A 487 8.81 9.09 7.28
CA HIS A 487 9.87 10.07 7.50
C HIS A 487 9.30 11.46 7.75
N ARG A 488 10.04 12.24 8.53
CA ARG A 488 9.86 13.69 8.70
C ARG A 488 11.20 14.33 9.04
N PHE A 489 11.19 15.63 9.32
CA PHE A 489 12.37 16.31 9.86
C PHE A 489 11.97 17.31 10.94
N SER A 490 12.96 17.67 11.76
CA SER A 490 12.84 18.74 12.75
C SER A 490 14.10 19.60 12.79
N SER A 491 14.02 20.72 13.50
CA SER A 491 15.18 21.57 13.80
C SER A 491 14.98 22.25 15.15
N GLN A 492 16.05 22.34 15.95
CA GLN A 492 15.99 23.00 17.25
C GLN A 492 16.21 24.51 17.14
N SER A 493 16.93 24.96 16.11
CA SER A 493 17.35 26.36 15.98
C SER A 493 16.91 27.07 14.69
N ASP A 494 16.68 26.35 13.58
CA ASP A 494 16.29 26.98 12.31
C ASP A 494 14.78 27.26 12.28
N THR A 495 14.42 28.53 12.51
CA THR A 495 13.03 29.00 12.51
C THR A 495 12.29 28.78 11.18
N PHE A 496 13.02 28.79 10.06
CA PHE A 496 12.46 28.52 8.75
C PHE A 496 12.15 27.03 8.61
N ALA A 497 13.10 26.16 8.96
CA ALA A 497 12.88 24.71 9.02
C ALA A 497 11.72 24.33 9.95
N GLN A 498 11.62 24.95 11.14
CA GLN A 498 10.50 24.76 12.07
C GLN A 498 9.16 25.18 11.47
N THR A 499 9.14 26.20 10.61
CA THR A 499 7.92 26.62 9.91
C THR A 499 7.51 25.58 8.88
N LEU A 500 8.45 25.04 8.12
CA LEU A 500 8.20 23.99 7.15
C LEU A 500 7.71 22.68 7.81
N ALA A 501 8.30 22.27 8.93
CA ALA A 501 7.92 21.07 9.67
C ALA A 501 6.51 21.15 10.32
N ARG A 502 5.92 22.36 10.41
CA ARG A 502 4.57 22.60 10.97
C ARG A 502 3.47 22.64 9.91
N LEU A 503 3.81 22.50 8.63
CA LEU A 503 2.81 22.48 7.57
C LEU A 503 1.86 21.29 7.78
N LYS A 504 0.56 21.56 7.74
CA LYS A 504 -0.50 20.55 7.99
C LYS A 504 -0.77 19.63 6.79
N PRO A 505 -0.73 20.09 5.52
CA PRO A 505 -1.08 19.22 4.41
C PRO A 505 -0.07 18.11 4.18
N THR A 506 -0.55 16.90 3.88
CA THR A 506 0.29 15.72 3.59
C THR A 506 0.56 15.53 2.10
N TRP A 507 0.43 16.60 1.32
CA TRP A 507 0.45 16.52 -0.14
C TRP A 507 1.81 16.07 -0.65
N GLU A 508 1.84 14.97 -1.39
CA GLU A 508 2.99 14.65 -2.22
C GLU A 508 2.99 15.57 -3.46
N ILE A 509 4.00 16.43 -3.57
CA ILE A 509 4.20 17.26 -4.75
C ILE A 509 4.92 16.45 -5.82
N ARG A 510 4.29 16.34 -6.98
CA ARG A 510 4.80 15.60 -8.16
C ARG A 510 4.82 16.52 -9.37
N PHE A 511 5.67 16.24 -10.35
CA PHE A 511 5.77 17.04 -11.57
C PHE A 511 5.13 16.34 -12.76
N ALA A 512 4.26 17.05 -13.49
CA ALA A 512 3.47 16.45 -14.55
C ALA A 512 4.31 16.12 -15.80
N ALA A 513 4.10 14.91 -16.34
CA ALA A 513 4.70 14.43 -17.60
C ALA A 513 4.07 15.06 -18.86
N ASN A 514 2.96 15.78 -18.72
CA ASN A 514 2.25 16.38 -19.84
C ASN A 514 3.11 17.43 -20.54
N SER A 515 3.36 17.26 -21.84
CA SER A 515 4.24 18.14 -22.62
C SER A 515 3.65 18.59 -23.96
N THR A 516 2.40 18.21 -24.26
CA THR A 516 1.75 18.46 -25.57
C THR A 516 0.52 19.36 -25.48
N GLY A 517 0.14 19.97 -26.62
CA GLY A 517 -1.02 20.83 -26.73
C GLY A 517 -0.90 22.10 -25.87
N LYS A 518 -1.80 22.23 -24.89
CA LYS A 518 -1.81 23.36 -23.94
C LYS A 518 -0.81 23.21 -22.79
N TRP A 519 -0.20 22.03 -22.63
CA TRP A 519 0.80 21.75 -21.60
C TRP A 519 2.21 22.02 -22.12
N ARG A 520 3.15 22.26 -21.20
CA ARG A 520 4.58 22.40 -21.48
C ARG A 520 5.36 21.42 -20.60
N ALA A 521 6.45 20.89 -21.13
CA ALA A 521 7.32 19.99 -20.40
C ALA A 521 7.82 20.65 -19.10
N MET A 522 7.92 19.88 -18.01
CA MET A 522 8.58 20.38 -16.80
C MET A 522 10.08 20.58 -17.05
N ASN A 523 10.65 21.66 -16.51
CA ASN A 523 12.09 21.87 -16.37
C ASN A 523 12.43 22.34 -14.94
N GLY A 524 13.72 22.32 -14.58
CA GLY A 524 14.16 22.59 -13.20
C GLY A 524 13.74 23.96 -12.66
N LEU A 525 13.75 25.00 -13.50
CA LEU A 525 13.38 26.35 -13.07
C LEU A 525 11.92 26.43 -12.59
N TYR A 526 11.00 25.85 -13.37
CA TYR A 526 9.58 25.79 -13.02
C TYR A 526 9.31 24.83 -11.86
N ALA A 527 10.05 23.71 -11.77
CA ALA A 527 9.93 22.75 -10.68
C ALA A 527 10.26 23.39 -9.31
N ARG A 528 11.38 24.12 -9.24
CA ARG A 528 11.78 24.87 -8.03
C ARG A 528 10.75 25.93 -7.65
N GLU A 529 10.22 26.65 -8.63
CA GLU A 529 9.21 27.68 -8.38
C GLU A 529 7.87 27.08 -7.93
N TRP A 530 7.48 25.93 -8.47
CA TRP A 530 6.30 25.20 -8.00
C TRP A 530 6.41 24.79 -6.54
N LEU A 531 7.58 24.31 -6.09
CA LEU A 531 7.81 23.99 -4.68
C LEU A 531 7.65 25.23 -3.80
N ILE A 532 8.12 26.39 -4.25
CA ILE A 532 7.90 27.66 -3.55
C ILE A 532 6.41 27.99 -3.46
N ILE A 533 5.70 27.96 -4.59
CA ILE A 533 4.26 28.24 -4.66
C ILE A 533 3.48 27.30 -3.74
N MET A 534 3.74 25.99 -3.80
CA MET A 534 3.04 24.98 -3.01
C MET A 534 3.40 25.02 -1.53
N THR A 535 4.62 25.42 -1.17
CA THR A 535 4.98 25.64 0.24
C THR A 535 4.22 26.82 0.83
N ASN A 536 4.17 27.94 0.11
CA ASN A 536 3.37 29.10 0.52
C ASN A 536 1.88 28.73 0.57
N PHE A 537 1.37 28.03 -0.43
CA PHE A 537 -0.04 27.58 -0.45
C PHE A 537 -0.36 26.68 0.75
N ALA A 538 0.52 25.71 1.05
CA ALA A 538 0.39 24.83 2.20
C ALA A 538 0.44 25.62 3.52
N HIS A 539 1.28 26.65 3.60
CA HIS A 539 1.34 27.55 4.76
C HIS A 539 0.02 28.30 4.96
N LEU A 540 -0.54 28.87 3.88
CA LEU A 540 -1.83 29.58 3.93
C LEU A 540 -2.92 28.67 4.50
N VAL A 541 -3.10 27.46 3.96
CA VAL A 541 -4.14 26.55 4.47
C VAL A 541 -3.82 25.93 5.83
N SER A 542 -2.56 26.00 6.27
CA SER A 542 -2.15 25.58 7.61
C SER A 542 -2.46 26.63 8.67
N SER A 543 -2.67 27.89 8.30
CA SER A 543 -2.82 28.99 9.24
C SER A 543 -4.13 28.93 10.03
N ASP A 544 -4.11 29.51 11.23
CA ASP A 544 -5.33 29.64 12.02
C ASP A 544 -6.29 30.65 11.37
N GLU A 545 -5.77 31.64 10.64
CA GLU A 545 -6.57 32.55 9.82
C GLU A 545 -7.37 31.80 8.75
N PHE A 546 -6.77 30.85 8.03
CA PHE A 546 -7.51 30.03 7.07
C PHE A 546 -8.59 29.21 7.75
N LYS A 547 -8.25 28.51 8.84
CA LYS A 547 -9.21 27.69 9.57
C LYS A 547 -10.38 28.54 10.06
N HIS A 548 -10.10 29.73 10.59
CA HIS A 548 -11.14 30.66 11.03
C HIS A 548 -12.04 31.08 9.87
N VAL A 549 -11.48 31.48 8.73
CA VAL A 549 -12.29 31.90 7.57
C VAL A 549 -13.09 30.74 7.00
N TRP A 550 -12.51 29.54 6.90
CA TRP A 550 -13.19 28.36 6.36
C TRP A 550 -14.43 27.97 7.17
N PHE A 551 -14.31 27.89 8.50
CA PHE A 551 -15.42 27.49 9.37
C PHE A 551 -16.42 28.61 9.68
N ASN A 552 -16.10 29.86 9.33
CA ASN A 552 -17.01 31.03 9.44
C ASN A 552 -17.24 31.68 8.07
N PHE A 553 -17.17 30.88 7.00
CA PHE A 553 -17.09 31.37 5.63
C PHE A 553 -18.26 32.29 5.26
N LYS A 554 -19.49 31.89 5.60
CA LYS A 554 -20.70 32.68 5.31
C LYS A 554 -20.67 34.07 5.94
N ASP A 555 -20.25 34.16 7.19
CA ASP A 555 -20.24 35.42 7.94
C ASP A 555 -19.17 36.37 7.42
N ILE A 556 -18.05 35.83 6.92
CA ILE A 556 -16.91 36.61 6.42
C ILE A 556 -17.07 36.97 4.94
N MET A 557 -17.50 36.02 4.11
CA MET A 557 -17.59 36.18 2.66
C MET A 557 -18.98 36.65 2.19
N GLY A 558 -19.99 36.57 3.05
CA GLY A 558 -21.37 36.99 2.77
C GLY A 558 -22.21 35.99 1.97
N TYR A 559 -21.70 34.78 1.71
CA TYR A 559 -22.40 33.69 1.02
C TYR A 559 -21.81 32.32 1.41
N ASP A 560 -22.55 31.24 1.16
CA ASP A 560 -22.09 29.87 1.45
C ASP A 560 -21.30 29.25 0.30
N MET A 561 -20.35 28.37 0.63
CA MET A 561 -19.76 27.43 -0.33
C MET A 561 -20.84 26.47 -0.83
N HIS A 562 -20.70 25.98 -2.06
CA HIS A 562 -21.60 24.96 -2.60
C HIS A 562 -20.89 23.94 -3.49
N GLY A 563 -21.48 22.74 -3.51
CA GLY A 563 -21.01 21.59 -4.26
C GLY A 563 -21.59 21.51 -5.67
N THR A 564 -21.71 20.28 -6.17
CA THR A 564 -22.10 19.98 -7.55
C THR A 564 -23.57 20.25 -7.87
N ALA A 565 -24.46 20.26 -6.88
CA ALA A 565 -25.86 20.64 -7.09
C ALA A 565 -26.02 22.18 -7.24
N GLY A 566 -24.95 22.94 -6.99
CA GLY A 566 -24.95 24.40 -7.09
C GLY A 566 -25.51 25.06 -5.83
N ALA A 567 -25.81 26.35 -5.95
CA ALA A 567 -26.26 27.21 -4.86
C ALA A 567 -27.75 26.97 -4.51
N VAL A 568 -28.08 25.75 -4.08
CA VAL A 568 -29.44 25.29 -3.76
C VAL A 568 -29.47 24.52 -2.43
N SER A 569 -30.65 24.43 -1.79
CA SER A 569 -30.83 23.70 -0.52
C SER A 569 -31.19 22.23 -0.75
N GLU A 570 -30.33 21.51 -1.48
CA GLU A 570 -30.46 20.07 -1.78
C GLU A 570 -29.14 19.34 -1.46
N PRO A 571 -29.11 17.99 -1.41
CA PRO A 571 -27.86 17.25 -1.21
C PRO A 571 -26.78 17.64 -2.22
N ASN A 572 -25.55 17.89 -1.75
CA ASN A 572 -24.43 18.45 -2.52
C ASN A 572 -24.65 19.90 -3.03
N GLY A 573 -25.62 20.63 -2.48
CA GLY A 573 -25.87 22.04 -2.72
C GLY A 573 -25.00 22.94 -1.83
N TYR A 574 -25.62 23.89 -1.12
CA TYR A 574 -24.93 24.68 -0.10
C TYR A 574 -24.33 23.80 1.00
N PHE A 575 -23.14 24.17 1.47
CA PHE A 575 -22.43 23.41 2.49
C PHE A 575 -23.10 23.51 3.85
N THR A 576 -23.21 22.35 4.50
CA THR A 576 -23.50 22.21 5.91
C THR A 576 -22.20 22.27 6.73
N ALA A 577 -22.30 22.35 8.05
CA ALA A 577 -21.12 22.27 8.93
C ALA A 577 -20.32 20.97 8.72
N ASN A 578 -20.99 19.85 8.44
CA ASN A 578 -20.34 18.58 8.15
C ASN A 578 -19.58 18.62 6.82
N ASP A 579 -20.09 19.34 5.82
CA ASP A 579 -19.40 19.50 4.53
C ASP A 579 -18.12 20.33 4.70
N TYR A 580 -18.19 21.44 5.45
CA TYR A 580 -17.00 22.24 5.78
C TYR A 580 -15.95 21.40 6.51
N ASP A 581 -16.35 20.61 7.50
CA ASP A 581 -15.44 19.72 8.24
C ASP A 581 -14.82 18.64 7.33
N HIS A 582 -15.66 17.95 6.56
CA HIS A 582 -15.23 16.92 5.61
C HIS A 582 -14.21 17.47 4.61
N TYR A 583 -14.52 18.60 3.99
CA TYR A 583 -13.67 19.18 2.93
C TYR A 583 -12.39 19.81 3.49
N TYR A 584 -12.42 20.38 4.69
CA TYR A 584 -11.21 20.85 5.38
C TYR A 584 -10.21 19.69 5.55
N HIS A 585 -10.66 18.59 6.15
CA HIS A 585 -9.80 17.44 6.41
C HIS A 585 -9.40 16.72 5.10
N SER A 586 -10.31 16.57 4.15
CA SER A 586 -10.02 15.92 2.87
C SER A 586 -9.02 16.69 2.01
N MET A 587 -9.08 18.03 2.02
CA MET A 587 -8.08 18.86 1.35
C MET A 587 -6.70 18.69 2.00
N LEU A 588 -6.60 18.75 3.33
CA LEU A 588 -5.32 18.58 4.02
C LEU A 588 -4.72 17.19 3.82
N ALA A 589 -5.56 16.16 3.78
CA ALA A 589 -5.17 14.76 3.60
C ALA A 589 -5.10 14.32 2.12
N ARG A 590 -5.17 15.25 1.16
CA ARG A 590 -5.10 14.93 -0.28
C ARG A 590 -3.78 14.22 -0.58
N ASP A 591 -3.87 13.07 -1.25
CA ASP A 591 -2.72 12.18 -1.46
C ASP A 591 -1.56 12.85 -2.22
N TYR A 592 -1.86 13.64 -3.25
CA TYR A 592 -0.85 14.32 -4.07
C TYR A 592 -1.39 15.56 -4.79
N VAL A 593 -0.47 16.43 -5.18
CA VAL A 593 -0.68 17.53 -6.13
C VAL A 593 0.32 17.39 -7.26
N ASN A 594 -0.17 17.03 -8.45
CA ASN A 594 0.66 16.88 -9.64
C ASN A 594 0.70 18.21 -10.40
N VAL A 595 1.81 18.94 -10.26
CA VAL A 595 1.94 20.30 -10.77
C VAL A 595 2.48 20.32 -12.20
N GLY A 596 1.88 21.13 -13.06
CA GLY A 596 2.24 21.23 -14.48
C GLY A 596 2.39 22.66 -14.95
N ILE A 597 2.77 22.82 -16.22
CA ILE A 597 2.93 24.13 -16.85
C ILE A 597 2.00 24.20 -18.04
N THR A 598 1.27 25.30 -18.16
CA THR A 598 0.37 25.53 -19.29
C THR A 598 0.78 26.76 -20.10
N ALA A 599 0.18 26.88 -21.29
CA ALA A 599 0.24 28.09 -22.09
C ALA A 599 -1.11 28.25 -22.80
N MET A 600 -2.11 28.72 -22.06
CA MET A 600 -3.49 28.85 -22.57
C MET A 600 -4.27 30.08 -22.12
N GLY A 601 -3.62 31.02 -21.42
CA GLY A 601 -4.22 32.25 -20.93
C GLY A 601 -4.59 32.24 -19.44
N GLY A 602 -4.15 31.24 -18.65
CA GLY A 602 -4.49 31.13 -17.24
C GLY A 602 -3.92 29.87 -16.60
N GLY A 603 -4.65 28.75 -16.73
CA GLY A 603 -4.29 27.46 -16.17
C GLY A 603 -5.19 26.32 -16.66
N LEU A 604 -4.88 25.10 -16.23
CA LEU A 604 -5.71 23.90 -16.39
C LEU A 604 -5.64 23.04 -15.13
N GLY A 605 -6.81 22.67 -14.62
CA GLY A 605 -6.95 21.76 -13.50
C GLY A 605 -7.82 20.55 -13.84
N GLY A 606 -7.58 19.49 -13.08
CA GLY A 606 -8.42 18.30 -13.04
C GLY A 606 -8.20 17.57 -11.72
N GLN A 607 -8.89 16.45 -11.50
CA GLN A 607 -8.71 15.64 -10.28
C GLN A 607 -7.24 15.38 -9.93
N GLY A 608 -6.45 14.99 -10.93
CA GLY A 608 -5.07 14.53 -10.75
C GLY A 608 -3.99 15.47 -11.28
N ILE A 609 -4.31 16.74 -11.61
CA ILE A 609 -3.31 17.69 -12.14
C ILE A 609 -3.71 19.15 -11.90
N THR A 610 -2.73 20.00 -11.63
CA THR A 610 -2.87 21.46 -11.46
C THR A 610 -1.78 22.16 -12.26
N GLY A 611 -2.15 22.88 -13.31
CA GLY A 611 -1.21 23.58 -14.20
C GLY A 611 -1.55 25.05 -14.33
N VAL A 612 -0.53 25.91 -14.36
CA VAL A 612 -0.69 27.36 -14.57
C VAL A 612 0.27 27.87 -15.64
N ASP A 613 -0.06 29.03 -16.21
CA ASP A 613 0.77 29.69 -17.20
C ASP A 613 2.01 30.35 -16.57
N THR A 614 3.06 30.53 -17.38
CA THR A 614 4.37 31.11 -16.99
C THR A 614 4.27 32.37 -16.12
N TRP A 615 3.28 33.22 -16.35
CA TRP A 615 3.18 34.47 -15.61
C TRP A 615 2.82 34.28 -14.13
N MET A 616 2.27 33.14 -13.73
CA MET A 616 2.00 32.85 -12.32
C MET A 616 3.27 32.54 -11.51
N PHE A 617 4.31 32.05 -12.17
CA PHE A 617 5.60 31.68 -11.55
C PHE A 617 6.41 32.88 -11.05
N TYR A 618 6.04 34.11 -11.39
CA TYR A 618 6.70 35.31 -10.86
C TYR A 618 5.72 36.36 -10.32
N THR A 619 4.41 36.12 -10.39
CA THR A 619 3.40 37.08 -9.90
C THR A 619 2.74 36.68 -8.58
N HIS A 620 2.91 35.44 -8.13
CA HIS A 620 2.38 34.97 -6.85
C HIS A 620 2.96 35.77 -5.66
N TYR A 621 4.25 36.17 -5.71
CA TYR A 621 4.88 37.09 -4.74
C TYR A 621 4.13 38.43 -4.58
N TYR A 622 3.37 38.82 -5.59
CA TYR A 622 2.67 40.10 -5.66
C TYR A 622 1.15 39.99 -5.44
N GLY A 623 0.65 38.81 -5.06
CA GLY A 623 -0.75 38.61 -4.69
C GLY A 623 -1.63 38.02 -5.80
N GLN A 624 -1.05 37.51 -6.89
CA GLN A 624 -1.80 36.83 -7.95
C GLN A 624 -1.95 35.33 -7.66
N TRP A 625 -2.83 34.98 -6.71
CA TRP A 625 -3.06 33.59 -6.27
C TRP A 625 -4.33 32.95 -6.83
N GLY A 626 -5.24 33.75 -7.38
CA GLY A 626 -6.59 33.29 -7.72
C GLY A 626 -6.63 32.12 -8.70
N ILE A 627 -5.84 32.16 -9.77
CA ILE A 627 -5.81 31.05 -10.74
C ILE A 627 -5.12 29.83 -10.14
N ILE A 628 -4.06 29.99 -9.35
CA ILE A 628 -3.41 28.84 -8.68
C ILE A 628 -4.44 28.10 -7.80
N ALA A 629 -5.22 28.86 -7.03
CA ALA A 629 -6.30 28.30 -6.21
C ALA A 629 -7.40 27.66 -7.06
N HIS A 630 -7.83 28.31 -8.14
CA HIS A 630 -8.81 27.78 -9.10
C HIS A 630 -8.41 26.40 -9.63
N GLU A 631 -7.19 26.29 -10.16
CA GLU A 631 -6.70 25.06 -10.78
C GLU A 631 -6.43 23.96 -9.74
N PHE A 632 -6.06 24.34 -8.52
CA PHE A 632 -6.01 23.40 -7.39
C PHE A 632 -7.41 22.88 -7.06
N GLY A 633 -8.41 23.78 -7.07
CA GLY A 633 -9.79 23.51 -6.70
C GLY A 633 -10.50 22.50 -7.60
N HIS A 634 -10.09 22.39 -8.87
CA HIS A 634 -10.55 21.31 -9.75
C HIS A 634 -10.30 19.90 -9.17
N GLY A 635 -9.29 19.71 -8.34
CA GLY A 635 -9.00 18.45 -7.65
C GLY A 635 -8.99 18.60 -6.13
N PHE A 636 -9.82 19.48 -5.55
CA PHE A 636 -9.73 19.93 -4.15
C PHE A 636 -9.43 18.84 -3.10
N ASP A 637 -10.08 17.67 -3.19
CA ASP A 637 -9.91 16.51 -2.30
C ASP A 637 -9.10 15.35 -2.92
N GLY A 638 -8.66 15.49 -4.18
CA GLY A 638 -7.98 14.45 -4.96
C GLY A 638 -8.84 13.25 -5.39
N LYS A 639 -10.13 13.21 -5.03
CA LYS A 639 -11.00 12.04 -5.27
C LYS A 639 -11.89 12.19 -6.51
N LYS A 640 -12.20 13.41 -6.93
CA LYS A 640 -12.96 13.69 -8.16
C LYS A 640 -12.58 15.04 -8.78
N THR A 641 -13.09 15.29 -9.98
CA THR A 641 -12.96 16.61 -10.63
C THR A 641 -14.15 17.49 -10.26
N TYR A 642 -13.87 18.70 -9.78
CA TYR A 642 -14.86 19.74 -9.51
C TYR A 642 -14.94 20.71 -10.69
N HIS A 643 -16.14 21.01 -11.16
CA HIS A 643 -16.33 21.89 -12.32
C HIS A 643 -16.49 23.36 -11.92
N HIS A 644 -16.46 24.28 -12.90
CA HIS A 644 -16.55 25.72 -12.67
C HIS A 644 -17.86 26.19 -12.00
N ASN A 645 -18.89 25.35 -12.00
CA ASN A 645 -20.16 25.62 -11.33
C ASN A 645 -20.13 25.28 -9.83
N THR A 646 -19.00 24.86 -9.28
CA THR A 646 -18.81 24.58 -7.84
C THR A 646 -17.96 25.67 -7.20
N SER A 647 -18.12 25.92 -5.90
CA SER A 647 -17.30 26.92 -5.19
C SER A 647 -15.81 26.55 -5.12
N PHE A 648 -15.41 25.33 -5.49
CA PHE A 648 -14.01 24.93 -5.53
C PHE A 648 -13.25 25.48 -6.73
N ALA A 649 -13.88 25.49 -7.92
CA ALA A 649 -13.24 25.86 -9.18
C ALA A 649 -13.98 27.02 -9.88
N ASN A 650 -14.69 27.86 -9.11
CA ASN A 650 -15.34 29.04 -9.67
C ASN A 650 -14.41 30.26 -9.63
N GLY A 651 -14.36 31.00 -10.74
CA GLY A 651 -13.52 32.19 -10.89
C GLY A 651 -13.83 33.35 -9.94
N GLY A 652 -15.09 33.50 -9.53
CA GLY A 652 -15.60 34.65 -8.79
C GLY A 652 -16.31 34.30 -7.49
N ASN A 653 -16.26 33.04 -7.06
CA ASN A 653 -16.96 32.56 -5.87
C ASN A 653 -16.13 31.50 -5.14
N GLY A 654 -16.22 31.47 -3.82
CA GLY A 654 -15.69 30.38 -3.02
C GLY A 654 -14.18 30.41 -2.85
N TRP A 655 -13.53 29.35 -3.30
CA TRP A 655 -12.13 29.03 -3.05
C TRP A 655 -11.14 30.04 -3.64
N GLN A 656 -11.32 30.44 -4.89
CA GLN A 656 -10.39 31.37 -5.56
C GLN A 656 -10.37 32.76 -4.89
N PRO A 657 -11.52 33.41 -4.62
CA PRO A 657 -11.55 34.67 -3.87
C PRO A 657 -10.96 34.53 -2.46
N LEU A 658 -11.33 33.47 -1.73
CA LEU A 658 -10.82 33.17 -0.39
C LEU A 658 -9.28 33.12 -0.36
N MET A 659 -8.70 32.30 -1.23
CA MET A 659 -7.24 32.14 -1.26
C MET A 659 -6.53 33.41 -1.75
N THR A 660 -7.15 34.18 -2.64
CA THR A 660 -6.62 35.49 -3.05
C THR A 660 -6.57 36.45 -1.87
N MET A 661 -7.66 36.57 -1.10
CA MET A 661 -7.73 37.42 0.10
C MET A 661 -6.68 37.00 1.12
N LEU A 662 -6.65 35.71 1.45
CA LEU A 662 -5.76 35.16 2.47
C LEU A 662 -4.29 35.34 2.08
N ALA A 663 -3.92 35.05 0.83
CA ALA A 663 -2.55 35.24 0.38
C ALA A 663 -2.11 36.71 0.45
N ASN A 664 -2.98 37.65 0.04
CA ASN A 664 -2.66 39.08 0.14
C ASN A 664 -2.54 39.57 1.59
N TYR A 665 -3.33 39.00 2.51
CA TYR A 665 -3.18 39.26 3.94
C TYR A 665 -1.79 38.83 4.44
N HIS A 666 -1.38 37.59 4.16
CA HIS A 666 -0.07 37.08 4.59
C HIS A 666 1.13 37.76 3.88
N ILE A 667 0.99 38.12 2.60
CA ILE A 667 1.98 38.95 1.88
C ILE A 667 2.21 40.28 2.61
N ARG A 668 1.14 40.96 3.04
CA ARG A 668 1.23 42.26 3.73
C ARG A 668 1.73 42.12 5.17
N LYS A 669 1.37 41.02 5.84
CA LYS A 669 1.88 40.65 7.15
C LYS A 669 3.37 40.28 7.11
N GLY A 670 3.85 39.82 5.95
CA GLY A 670 5.24 39.45 5.72
C GLY A 670 5.62 38.11 6.33
N ASP A 671 4.66 37.21 6.52
CA ASP A 671 4.83 35.95 7.25
C ASP A 671 4.78 34.69 6.36
N MET A 672 4.69 34.83 5.03
CA MET A 672 4.82 33.67 4.14
C MET A 672 6.26 33.12 4.14
N PRO A 673 6.44 31.78 4.07
CA PRO A 673 7.77 31.15 4.04
C PRO A 673 8.71 31.70 2.96
N TYR A 674 8.16 31.97 1.77
CA TYR A 674 8.88 32.50 0.62
C TYR A 674 8.25 33.80 0.12
N MET A 675 8.93 34.92 0.40
CA MET A 675 8.54 36.25 -0.05
C MET A 675 9.55 36.89 -1.02
N ASP A 676 10.76 36.33 -1.08
CA ASP A 676 11.85 36.84 -1.89
C ASP A 676 11.78 36.25 -3.30
N GLU A 677 11.45 37.06 -4.30
CA GLU A 677 11.40 36.63 -5.71
C GLU A 677 12.79 36.33 -6.30
N ASP A 678 13.87 36.76 -5.66
CA ASP A 678 15.25 36.50 -6.11
C ASP A 678 15.74 35.11 -5.73
N ILE A 679 15.03 34.40 -4.84
CA ILE A 679 15.44 33.11 -4.29
C ILE A 679 15.64 32.03 -5.36
N ASN A 680 14.71 31.94 -6.31
CA ASN A 680 14.84 31.10 -7.50
C ASN A 680 15.26 31.94 -8.73
N GLY A 681 15.15 33.28 -8.61
CA GLY A 681 15.49 34.22 -9.66
C GLY A 681 14.70 33.97 -10.95
N PHE A 682 13.46 33.48 -10.85
CA PHE A 682 12.68 33.05 -12.02
C PHE A 682 12.62 34.15 -13.08
N TYR A 683 12.30 35.38 -12.69
CA TYR A 683 12.15 36.49 -13.62
C TYR A 683 13.45 36.98 -14.28
N LYS A 684 14.62 36.51 -13.82
CA LYS A 684 15.92 37.11 -14.16
C LYS A 684 16.36 36.76 -15.59
N PRO A 685 17.08 37.66 -16.29
CA PRO A 685 17.49 37.45 -17.69
C PRO A 685 18.32 36.19 -17.93
N GLU A 686 19.18 35.79 -16.98
CA GLU A 686 20.00 34.57 -17.07
C GLU A 686 19.17 33.28 -17.19
N ASN A 687 17.93 33.30 -16.70
CA ASN A 687 16.99 32.19 -16.77
C ASN A 687 16.10 32.23 -18.03
N SER A 688 16.24 33.26 -18.88
CA SER A 688 15.35 33.48 -20.05
C SER A 688 15.28 32.30 -21.02
N GLN A 689 16.39 31.56 -21.20
CA GLN A 689 16.45 30.37 -22.06
C GLN A 689 15.58 29.20 -21.57
N TYR A 690 15.25 29.16 -20.27
CA TYR A 690 14.45 28.11 -19.66
C TYR A 690 12.95 28.45 -19.61
N HIS A 691 12.55 29.67 -20.01
CA HIS A 691 11.15 30.08 -20.03
C HIS A 691 10.43 29.63 -21.30
N TYR A 692 9.18 29.18 -21.16
CA TYR A 692 8.29 28.93 -22.30
C TYR A 692 7.66 30.20 -22.87
N VAL A 693 7.56 31.25 -22.06
CA VAL A 693 6.99 32.56 -22.43
C VAL A 693 7.79 33.65 -21.73
N GLY A 694 8.05 34.77 -22.41
CA GLY A 694 8.78 35.89 -21.83
C GLY A 694 8.11 36.48 -20.58
N VAL A 695 8.93 37.03 -19.68
CA VAL A 695 8.49 37.63 -18.42
C VAL A 695 7.90 39.02 -18.69
N ALA A 696 6.63 39.20 -18.34
CA ALA A 696 5.94 40.49 -18.42
C ALA A 696 6.17 41.31 -17.14
N GLN A 697 7.17 42.20 -17.18
CA GLN A 697 7.59 43.02 -16.03
C GLN A 697 6.48 43.86 -15.43
N ASN A 698 5.53 44.34 -16.24
CA ASN A 698 4.38 45.11 -15.77
C ASN A 698 3.44 44.35 -14.82
N LYS A 699 3.50 43.01 -14.79
CA LYS A 699 2.71 42.17 -13.90
C LYS A 699 3.34 41.97 -12.50
N ARG A 700 4.61 42.33 -12.30
CA ARG A 700 5.31 42.28 -11.00
C ARG A 700 4.95 43.51 -10.16
N LYS A 701 3.68 43.61 -9.77
CA LYS A 701 3.14 44.73 -8.99
C LYS A 701 2.16 44.21 -7.95
N HIS A 702 2.34 44.62 -6.70
CA HIS A 702 1.41 44.29 -5.63
C HIS A 702 0.00 44.77 -5.97
N ARG A 703 -1.01 43.97 -5.60
CA ARG A 703 -2.42 44.40 -5.67
C ARG A 703 -2.64 45.61 -4.79
N SER A 704 -3.49 46.54 -5.26
CA SER A 704 -3.86 47.75 -4.52
C SER A 704 -4.33 47.41 -3.10
N ALA A 705 -4.01 48.27 -2.13
CA ALA A 705 -4.51 48.17 -0.77
C ALA A 705 -6.06 48.12 -0.73
N ASP A 706 -6.69 48.84 -1.65
CA ASP A 706 -8.16 48.99 -1.76
C ASP A 706 -8.85 47.80 -2.46
N HIS A 707 -8.09 46.85 -3.00
CA HIS A 707 -8.61 45.66 -3.69
C HIS A 707 -8.28 44.39 -2.91
N MET A 708 -8.84 44.31 -1.70
CA MET A 708 -8.86 43.07 -0.93
C MET A 708 -9.83 42.04 -1.52
N TYR A 709 -10.87 42.47 -2.24
CA TYR A 709 -11.88 41.62 -2.88
C TYR A 709 -11.61 41.43 -4.37
#